data_AF-A0A925WJK1-F1
#
_entry.id   AF-A0A925WJK1-F1
#
_cell.length_a   1.000
_cell.length_b   1.000
_cell.length_c   1.000
_cell.angle_alpha   90.00
_cell.angle_beta   90.00
_cell.angle_gamma   90.00
#
_symmetry.space_group_name_H-M   'P 1'
#
loop_
_entity.id
_entity.type
_entity.pdbx_description
1 polymer ?
#
loop_
_entity_poly.entity_id
_entity_poly.type
_entity_poly.pdbx_seq_one_letter_code
_entity_poly.pdbx_strand_id
1 'polypeptide(L)'
;SQPQVKATVRFLAPEPEVAPSELKLPAADSIVLLTNGIGGMARMAVDLGRVRSKYDCVLGANLHATLPVDRHIFAKRIRVWVNADGFISPLDYQNLARFQSGSVAVWQFVANAGDGRTVEIQMSAEMTPGRNTTLFRFNRPTAAKAMGKQLPPNADVRLTVRIDIEDRNFHSETKRNGGADHHFASNTQTIESADSKSGAKAGFAFTPATDRQLRVYADSGAYHSQPEWSENVPHPIEQTRGQVGSGDALSPGWFELPLPKGAGAKLVVTAEPDGEKTSEHQSSARLEKDLPVVEGSKLSSGLVFEQQLNRAARQFVVRRGAGKTVIAGYPWFLDWGRDTFICARGLIATGMLDEVKQILVTFARFEKNGTLPNTIHGEDASNRDTSDAPLWFGVVCEELSKALGDVDTPRTKHHAVHATVVHDSGRTVHDVLGSIAENYVKGTPNGIRMDAESGLIWSPSHFTWMDTNYPAATPREGYPVEIQALWIRLLRQLAAISDNAESARWNELANRAVASLEKFFWLEERGWYADLLMAKAGQPAAQATASDALRSNCLFVVSLGLISGERARRCVAAARRYLVVPGAMRSLAPLAVSVPLPVQGNHGGLLNQPLEPYWGHYEGDEDTRRKPAYHNGTAWTWTFPVFCEALACAWNFSPEAVAAARAYL
;
A
#
# COMPACT_ATOMS: atom_id res chain seq x y z
N SER A 1 3.09 78.76 4.54
CA SER A 1 3.90 77.56 4.24
C SER A 1 3.03 76.33 4.48
N GLN A 2 2.62 75.63 3.42
CA GLN A 2 1.85 74.39 3.56
C GLN A 2 2.81 73.22 3.88
N PRO A 3 2.43 72.27 4.74
CA PRO A 3 3.29 71.15 5.11
C PRO A 3 3.43 70.17 3.94
N GLN A 4 4.65 69.95 3.49
CA GLN A 4 4.97 68.90 2.53
C GLN A 4 5.10 67.57 3.29
N VAL A 5 4.13 66.67 3.09
CA VAL A 5 4.26 65.28 3.54
C VAL A 5 5.09 64.52 2.51
N LYS A 6 6.18 63.88 2.96
CA LYS A 6 6.98 62.95 2.15
C LYS A 6 6.81 61.54 2.69
N ALA A 7 6.61 60.57 1.80
CA ALA A 7 6.62 59.15 2.08
C ALA A 7 7.54 58.43 1.09
N THR A 8 8.19 57.37 1.53
CA THR A 8 9.07 56.54 0.70
C THR A 8 8.28 55.34 0.20
N VAL A 9 8.08 55.25 -1.11
CA VAL A 9 7.47 54.06 -1.73
C VAL A 9 8.57 53.05 -1.99
N ARG A 10 8.52 51.90 -1.32
CA ARG A 10 9.40 50.76 -1.59
C ARG A 10 8.68 49.80 -2.52
N PHE A 11 9.17 49.67 -3.75
CA PHE A 11 8.71 48.64 -4.67
C PHE A 11 9.35 47.30 -4.26
N LEU A 12 8.52 46.34 -3.89
CA LEU A 12 8.93 44.94 -3.75
C LEU A 12 8.88 44.30 -5.15
N ALA A 13 9.81 43.40 -5.45
CA ALA A 13 9.74 42.61 -6.67
C ALA A 13 8.40 41.83 -6.71
N PRO A 14 7.79 41.63 -7.89
CA PRO A 14 6.55 40.87 -8.02
C PRO A 14 6.71 39.40 -7.59
N GLU A 15 7.95 38.92 -7.54
CA GLU A 15 8.31 37.61 -7.02
C GLU A 15 9.12 37.78 -5.73
N PRO A 16 8.73 37.14 -4.61
CA PRO A 16 9.51 37.18 -3.38
C PRO A 16 10.89 36.54 -3.62
N GLU A 17 11.96 37.14 -3.07
CA GLU A 17 13.27 36.48 -2.98
C GLU A 17 13.15 35.25 -2.09
N VAL A 18 12.84 34.09 -2.69
CA VAL A 18 12.84 32.80 -2.00
C VAL A 18 14.27 32.26 -2.02
N ALA A 19 14.82 32.04 -0.82
CA ALA A 19 16.12 31.41 -0.64
C ALA A 19 16.17 30.01 -1.30
N PRO A 20 17.32 29.57 -1.83
CA PRO A 20 17.48 28.29 -2.53
C PRO A 20 17.56 27.12 -1.54
N SER A 21 16.41 26.78 -0.95
CA SER A 21 16.08 25.45 -0.45
C SER A 21 14.56 25.34 -0.51
N GLU A 22 14.01 25.23 -1.72
CA GLU A 22 12.58 25.10 -1.96
C GLU A 22 12.03 23.91 -1.16
N LEU A 23 11.37 24.20 -0.04
CA LEU A 23 10.34 23.32 0.53
C LEU A 23 9.19 23.29 -0.48
N LYS A 24 9.33 22.49 -1.55
CA LYS A 24 8.22 22.23 -2.45
C LYS A 24 7.14 21.55 -1.61
N LEU A 25 6.03 22.25 -1.40
CA LEU A 25 4.83 21.63 -0.88
C LEU A 25 4.48 20.43 -1.79
N PRO A 26 4.02 19.31 -1.22
CA PRO A 26 3.44 18.25 -2.04
C PRO A 26 2.32 18.84 -2.90
N ALA A 27 2.03 18.23 -4.05
CA ALA A 27 0.89 18.64 -4.86
C ALA A 27 -0.40 18.64 -4.01
N ALA A 28 -1.30 19.60 -4.25
CA ALA A 28 -2.54 19.76 -3.48
C ALA A 28 -3.40 18.48 -3.44
N ASP A 29 -3.22 17.62 -4.42
CA ASP A 29 -3.96 16.39 -4.63
C ASP A 29 -3.25 15.15 -4.04
N SER A 30 -2.10 15.36 -3.39
CA SER A 30 -1.37 14.38 -2.59
C SER A 30 -2.17 13.97 -1.35
N ILE A 31 -1.89 12.77 -0.86
CA ILE A 31 -2.57 12.18 0.31
C ILE A 31 -1.58 11.80 1.40
N VAL A 32 -2.11 11.72 2.61
CA VAL A 32 -1.48 11.16 3.80
C VAL A 32 -2.20 9.87 4.14
N LEU A 33 -1.43 8.80 4.29
CA LEU A 33 -1.91 7.55 4.89
C LEU A 33 -1.36 7.45 6.31
N LEU A 34 -2.27 7.25 7.27
CA LEU A 34 -1.96 6.87 8.65
C LEU A 34 -2.61 5.53 8.92
N THR A 35 -1.93 4.65 9.67
CA THR A 35 -2.44 3.31 9.98
C THR A 35 -2.22 2.99 11.44
N ASN A 36 -2.97 2.02 11.97
CA ASN A 36 -2.94 1.63 13.38
C ASN A 36 -2.36 0.24 13.62
N GLY A 37 -1.82 -0.43 12.60
CA GLY A 37 -1.24 -1.78 12.74
C GLY A 37 -2.25 -2.90 12.99
N ILE A 38 -3.56 -2.63 12.90
CA ILE A 38 -4.63 -3.64 12.98
C ILE A 38 -5.53 -3.62 11.73
N GLY A 39 -5.10 -2.95 10.67
CA GLY A 39 -5.85 -2.83 9.42
C GLY A 39 -6.71 -1.56 9.31
N GLY A 40 -6.87 -0.75 10.36
CA GLY A 40 -7.52 0.56 10.26
C GLY A 40 -6.64 1.61 9.58
N MET A 41 -7.27 2.64 9.02
CA MET A 41 -6.57 3.72 8.32
C MET A 41 -7.23 5.10 8.49
N ALA A 42 -6.44 6.14 8.30
CA ALA A 42 -6.89 7.46 7.90
C ALA A 42 -6.19 7.81 6.58
N ARG A 43 -6.96 8.21 5.58
CA ARG A 43 -6.49 8.58 4.25
C ARG A 43 -7.00 9.97 3.92
N MET A 44 -6.17 10.99 4.14
CA MET A 44 -6.57 12.40 4.09
C MET A 44 -5.77 13.16 3.01
N ALA A 45 -6.40 14.09 2.31
CA ALA A 45 -5.69 14.97 1.39
C ALA A 45 -4.76 15.96 2.15
N VAL A 46 -3.66 16.35 1.51
CA VAL A 46 -2.80 17.44 2.00
C VAL A 46 -3.58 18.76 2.02
N ASP A 47 -4.42 18.98 1.00
CA ASP A 47 -5.46 20.01 0.98
C ASP A 47 -6.59 19.61 1.95
N LEU A 48 -6.55 20.16 3.17
CA LEU A 48 -7.37 19.72 4.29
C LEU A 48 -8.87 19.83 3.98
N GLY A 49 -9.61 18.75 4.21
CA GLY A 49 -11.05 18.68 3.94
C GLY A 49 -11.43 18.38 2.49
N ARG A 50 -10.46 18.33 1.57
CA ARG A 50 -10.69 17.89 0.20
C ARG A 50 -10.90 16.37 0.14
N VAL A 51 -11.84 15.97 -0.72
CA VAL A 51 -12.13 14.58 -1.06
C VAL A 51 -11.99 14.43 -2.58
N ARG A 52 -11.31 13.37 -3.01
CA ARG A 52 -11.14 12.97 -4.41
C ARG A 52 -11.58 11.54 -4.67
N SER A 53 -11.74 10.75 -3.62
CA SER A 53 -12.17 9.38 -3.68
C SER A 53 -13.15 9.02 -2.58
N LYS A 54 -14.03 8.06 -2.85
CA LYS A 54 -14.91 7.48 -1.83
C LYS A 54 -14.12 6.87 -0.67
N TYR A 55 -12.85 6.52 -0.89
CA TYR A 55 -11.97 5.97 0.12
C TYR A 55 -11.20 7.00 0.96
N ASP A 56 -11.25 8.29 0.62
CA ASP A 56 -10.72 9.34 1.53
C ASP A 56 -11.54 9.34 2.82
N CYS A 57 -10.86 9.26 3.96
CA CYS A 57 -11.47 9.17 5.29
C CYS A 57 -10.51 9.68 6.38
N VAL A 58 -11.09 10.27 7.43
CA VAL A 58 -10.41 10.54 8.71
C VAL A 58 -10.34 9.27 9.56
N LEU A 59 -11.34 8.38 9.44
CA LEU A 59 -11.34 7.10 10.15
C LEU A 59 -12.06 6.02 9.33
N GLY A 60 -11.28 5.10 8.76
CA GLY A 60 -11.71 3.79 8.29
C GLY A 60 -11.30 2.73 9.31
N ALA A 61 -12.26 2.25 10.10
CA ALA A 61 -12.02 1.34 11.21
C ALA A 61 -11.98 -0.13 10.77
N ASN A 62 -11.07 -0.90 11.37
CA ASN A 62 -11.12 -2.37 11.33
C ASN A 62 -11.90 -2.86 12.55
N LEU A 63 -13.17 -3.22 12.36
CA LEU A 63 -14.07 -3.55 13.47
C LEU A 63 -13.89 -4.97 14.03
N HIS A 64 -13.15 -5.83 13.33
CA HIS A 64 -12.84 -7.16 13.85
C HIS A 64 -11.69 -7.09 14.87
N ALA A 65 -11.85 -7.75 16.02
CA ALA A 65 -10.94 -7.62 17.16
C ALA A 65 -9.48 -8.07 16.84
N THR A 66 -9.34 -9.15 16.08
CA THR A 66 -8.05 -9.84 15.90
C THR A 66 -7.60 -10.01 14.46
N LEU A 67 -8.45 -9.76 13.46
CA LEU A 67 -8.20 -10.07 12.06
C LEU A 67 -8.43 -8.81 11.21
N PRO A 68 -7.66 -8.62 10.13
CA PRO A 68 -7.99 -7.63 9.13
C PRO A 68 -9.29 -8.00 8.40
N VAL A 69 -10.20 -7.04 8.32
CA VAL A 69 -11.45 -7.10 7.56
C VAL A 69 -11.66 -5.79 6.82
N ASP A 70 -12.66 -5.79 5.95
CA ASP A 70 -13.15 -4.61 5.27
C ASP A 70 -13.34 -3.43 6.21
N ARG A 71 -12.85 -2.25 5.79
CA ARG A 71 -12.89 -1.07 6.64
C ARG A 71 -14.30 -0.51 6.66
N HIS A 72 -14.73 -0.15 7.85
CA HIS A 72 -15.93 0.64 8.06
C HIS A 72 -15.59 2.13 8.09
N ILE A 73 -16.15 2.93 7.19
CA ILE A 73 -15.90 4.37 7.14
C ILE A 73 -16.85 5.08 8.10
N PHE A 74 -16.29 5.60 9.20
CA PHE A 74 -17.03 6.38 10.20
C PHE A 74 -16.90 7.88 9.99
N ALA A 75 -15.71 8.36 9.65
CA ALA A 75 -15.43 9.78 9.47
C ALA A 75 -14.82 10.01 8.09
N LYS A 76 -15.53 10.76 7.24
CA LYS A 76 -15.16 11.06 5.85
C LYS A 76 -14.07 12.12 5.77
N ARG A 77 -14.25 13.25 6.44
CA ARG A 77 -13.30 14.36 6.42
C ARG A 77 -13.42 15.25 7.64
N ILE A 78 -12.37 16.02 7.88
CA ILE A 78 -12.34 17.12 8.82
C ILE A 78 -12.31 18.43 8.03
N ARG A 79 -13.14 19.39 8.44
CA ARG A 79 -13.14 20.77 7.92
C ARG A 79 -12.81 21.71 9.06
N VAL A 80 -11.86 22.62 8.85
CA VAL A 80 -11.36 23.52 9.90
C VAL A 80 -11.34 24.95 9.38
N TRP A 81 -11.85 25.87 10.19
CA TRP A 81 -11.71 27.30 9.99
C TRP A 81 -11.06 27.91 11.21
N VAL A 82 -10.20 28.91 11.01
CA VAL A 82 -9.70 29.76 12.08
C VAL A 82 -10.45 31.08 12.06
N ASN A 83 -10.97 31.48 13.22
CA ASN A 83 -11.41 32.84 13.49
C ASN A 83 -10.28 33.55 14.24
N ALA A 84 -9.60 34.48 13.58
CA ALA A 84 -8.51 35.26 14.13
C ALA A 84 -8.94 36.73 14.27
N ASP A 85 -9.31 37.14 15.49
CA ASP A 85 -9.73 38.52 15.79
C ASP A 85 -10.92 38.98 14.92
N GLY A 86 -11.87 38.07 14.64
CA GLY A 86 -13.05 38.31 13.81
C GLY A 86 -12.88 37.96 12.33
N PHE A 87 -11.66 37.63 11.87
CA PHE A 87 -11.40 37.22 10.49
C PHE A 87 -11.43 35.70 10.36
N ILE A 88 -12.37 35.18 9.58
CA ILE A 88 -12.55 33.75 9.38
C ILE A 88 -11.84 33.32 8.09
N SER A 89 -11.00 32.29 8.18
CA SER A 89 -10.36 31.64 7.02
C SER A 89 -10.43 30.12 7.14
N PRO A 90 -10.74 29.38 6.07
CA PRO A 90 -10.56 27.92 6.07
C PRO A 90 -9.07 27.59 6.24
N LEU A 91 -8.74 26.46 6.86
CA LEU A 91 -7.39 25.91 6.79
C LEU A 91 -7.36 24.89 5.64
N ASP A 92 -6.68 25.24 4.56
CA ASP A 92 -6.66 24.48 3.30
C ASP A 92 -5.32 24.68 2.57
N TYR A 93 -5.20 24.19 1.33
CA TYR A 93 -3.96 24.32 0.58
C TYR A 93 -3.57 25.80 0.28
N GLN A 94 -4.51 26.74 0.24
CA GLN A 94 -4.22 28.14 -0.11
C GLN A 94 -3.40 28.87 0.95
N ASN A 95 -3.50 28.43 2.20
CA ASN A 95 -2.73 28.97 3.32
C ASN A 95 -1.83 27.94 4.00
N LEU A 96 -1.59 26.80 3.34
CA LEU A 96 -0.60 25.82 3.77
C LEU A 96 0.81 26.36 3.52
N ALA A 97 1.55 26.59 4.61
CA ALA A 97 2.93 27.05 4.56
C ALA A 97 3.94 25.90 4.52
N ARG A 98 3.64 24.82 5.25
CA ARG A 98 4.50 23.63 5.29
C ARG A 98 3.69 22.38 5.56
N PHE A 99 4.13 21.28 4.98
CA PHE A 99 3.61 19.95 5.26
C PHE A 99 4.75 18.97 5.55
N GLN A 100 4.53 18.09 6.52
CA GLN A 100 5.43 16.97 6.84
C GLN A 100 4.60 15.69 6.93
N SER A 101 4.97 14.69 6.13
CA SER A 101 4.47 13.31 6.25
C SER A 101 5.28 12.51 7.27
N GLY A 102 4.66 11.45 7.80
CA GLY A 102 5.25 10.56 8.79
C GLY A 102 4.18 9.73 9.50
N SER A 103 4.54 9.03 10.58
CA SER A 103 3.55 8.40 11.46
C SER A 103 2.65 9.43 12.15
N VAL A 104 3.19 10.65 12.34
CA VAL A 104 2.44 11.87 12.60
C VAL A 104 2.57 12.78 11.38
N ALA A 105 1.43 13.09 10.75
CA ALA A 105 1.40 14.11 9.71
C ALA A 105 1.20 15.49 10.34
N VAL A 106 1.91 16.50 9.83
CA VAL A 106 1.90 17.86 10.36
C VAL A 106 1.65 18.86 9.24
N TRP A 107 0.63 19.68 9.42
CA TRP A 107 0.31 20.84 8.61
C TRP A 107 0.67 22.11 9.39
N GLN A 108 1.29 23.06 8.72
CA GLN A 108 1.50 24.41 9.23
C GLN A 108 0.79 25.38 8.31
N PHE A 109 -0.22 26.06 8.83
CA PHE A 109 -1.01 27.03 8.10
C PHE A 109 -0.68 28.45 8.55
N VAL A 110 -0.78 29.41 7.63
CA VAL A 110 -0.65 30.85 7.92
C VAL A 110 -1.89 31.58 7.40
N ALA A 111 -2.85 31.81 8.29
CA ALA A 111 -4.12 32.44 7.94
C ALA A 111 -4.07 33.96 8.13
N ASN A 112 -4.89 34.67 7.35
CA ASN A 112 -5.04 36.13 7.44
C ASN A 112 -5.87 36.53 8.67
N ALA A 113 -5.46 37.60 9.35
CA ALA A 113 -6.12 38.15 10.54
C ALA A 113 -6.40 39.67 10.42
N GLY A 114 -6.53 40.20 9.21
CA GLY A 114 -6.79 41.62 8.90
C GLY A 114 -5.58 42.55 9.09
N ASP A 115 -5.58 43.71 8.43
CA ASP A 115 -4.50 44.72 8.53
C ASP A 115 -3.08 44.17 8.25
N GLY A 116 -3.00 43.26 7.28
CA GLY A 116 -1.77 42.53 6.94
C GLY A 116 -1.24 41.61 8.04
N ARG A 117 -2.02 41.40 9.12
CA ARG A 117 -1.68 40.50 10.23
C ARG A 117 -2.01 39.07 9.84
N THR A 118 -1.31 38.13 10.49
CA THR A 118 -1.44 36.70 10.26
C THR A 118 -1.44 35.92 11.57
N VAL A 119 -2.01 34.72 11.53
CA VAL A 119 -1.93 33.73 12.61
C VAL A 119 -1.41 32.42 12.05
N GLU A 120 -0.43 31.83 12.74
CA GLU A 120 0.06 30.49 12.43
C GLU A 120 -0.71 29.44 13.22
N ILE A 121 -1.18 28.41 12.53
CA ILE A 121 -1.85 27.25 13.14
C ILE A 121 -1.10 26.00 12.72
N GLN A 122 -0.58 25.26 13.70
CA GLN A 122 -0.03 23.94 13.47
C GLN A 122 -1.11 22.90 13.78
N MET A 123 -1.39 22.02 12.83
CA MET A 123 -2.23 20.84 13.03
C MET A 123 -1.38 19.59 12.88
N SER A 124 -1.52 18.62 13.77
CA SER A 124 -0.95 17.28 13.61
C SER A 124 -2.03 16.21 13.67
N ALA A 125 -1.90 15.16 12.87
CA ALA A 125 -2.77 13.98 12.89
C ALA A 125 -1.96 12.68 13.00
N GLU A 126 -2.42 11.76 13.85
CA GLU A 126 -1.87 10.40 13.97
C GLU A 126 -3.00 9.39 14.20
N MET A 127 -2.79 8.14 13.83
CA MET A 127 -3.63 7.03 14.32
C MET A 127 -2.96 6.39 15.53
N THR A 128 -3.74 6.10 16.57
CA THR A 128 -3.22 5.43 17.76
C THR A 128 -2.89 3.98 17.44
N PRO A 129 -1.66 3.50 17.69
CA PRO A 129 -1.29 2.10 17.46
C PRO A 129 -2.24 1.14 18.18
N GLY A 130 -2.72 0.13 17.45
CA GLY A 130 -3.62 -0.90 17.95
C GLY A 130 -5.08 -0.48 18.13
N ARG A 131 -5.46 0.76 17.81
CA ARG A 131 -6.80 1.31 18.06
C ARG A 131 -7.40 1.99 16.84
N ASN A 132 -8.71 1.91 16.67
CA ASN A 132 -9.47 2.65 15.66
C ASN A 132 -9.70 4.10 16.13
N THR A 133 -8.61 4.83 16.37
CA THR A 133 -8.63 6.20 16.88
C THR A 133 -7.71 7.08 16.06
N THR A 134 -8.26 8.13 15.45
CA THR A 134 -7.52 9.22 14.83
C THR A 134 -7.49 10.41 15.79
N LEU A 135 -6.29 10.95 16.00
CA LEU A 135 -6.02 12.00 16.96
C LEU A 135 -5.49 13.25 16.28
N PHE A 136 -6.22 14.35 16.44
CA PHE A 136 -5.80 15.68 15.98
C PHE A 136 -5.31 16.53 17.15
N ARG A 137 -4.24 17.28 16.93
CA ARG A 137 -3.79 18.35 17.84
C ARG A 137 -3.61 19.63 17.05
N PHE A 138 -4.10 20.71 17.61
CA PHE A 138 -3.98 22.06 17.09
C PHE A 138 -3.15 22.88 18.06
N ASN A 139 -2.18 23.65 17.57
CA ASN A 139 -1.33 24.52 18.38
C ASN A 139 -1.17 25.88 17.71
N ARG A 140 -1.13 26.94 18.51
CA ARG A 140 -0.74 28.29 18.07
C ARG A 140 0.70 28.60 18.53
N PRO A 141 1.70 28.59 17.63
CA PRO A 141 3.11 28.77 18.00
C PRO A 141 3.44 30.11 18.67
N THR A 142 4.54 30.18 19.44
CA THR A 142 4.85 31.31 20.33
C THR A 142 5.68 32.46 19.74
N ALA A 143 6.51 32.29 18.70
CA ALA A 143 7.06 33.39 17.85
C ALA A 143 8.26 32.98 16.98
N ALA A 144 9.05 31.96 17.36
CA ALA A 144 10.35 31.72 16.71
C ALA A 144 10.28 31.23 15.24
N LYS A 145 9.10 30.90 14.72
CA LYS A 145 8.86 30.36 13.36
C LYS A 145 7.86 31.18 12.53
N ALA A 146 7.40 32.30 13.07
CA ALA A 146 6.26 33.04 12.52
C ALA A 146 6.60 33.74 11.19
N MET A 147 5.76 33.52 10.18
CA MET A 147 5.79 34.27 8.91
C MET A 147 4.84 35.47 8.98
N GLY A 148 5.25 36.62 8.42
CA GLY A 148 4.41 37.82 8.33
C GLY A 148 4.24 38.63 9.63
N LYS A 149 3.41 39.69 9.59
CA LYS A 149 3.07 40.53 10.76
C LYS A 149 2.18 39.71 11.69
N GLN A 150 2.66 39.37 12.88
CA GLN A 150 1.94 38.48 13.79
C GLN A 150 0.79 39.19 14.50
N LEU A 151 -0.29 38.44 14.69
CA LEU A 151 -1.40 38.87 15.54
C LEU A 151 -0.95 39.01 17.01
N PRO A 152 -1.41 40.04 17.75
CA PRO A 152 -1.05 40.22 19.15
C PRO A 152 -1.29 38.96 20.01
N PRO A 153 -0.45 38.73 21.04
CA PRO A 153 -0.59 37.56 21.93
C PRO A 153 -1.96 37.41 22.58
N ASN A 154 -2.60 38.53 22.90
CA ASN A 154 -3.90 38.62 23.58
C ASN A 154 -5.10 38.64 22.62
N ALA A 155 -4.88 38.59 21.30
CA ALA A 155 -5.96 38.54 20.33
C ALA A 155 -6.71 37.20 20.43
N ASP A 156 -8.04 37.27 20.32
CA ASP A 156 -8.90 36.10 20.34
C ASP A 156 -8.69 35.27 19.07
N VAL A 157 -8.34 34.01 19.25
CA VAL A 157 -8.16 33.05 18.16
C VAL A 157 -8.88 31.78 18.54
N ARG A 158 -9.79 31.35 17.67
CA ARG A 158 -10.58 30.12 17.86
C ARG A 158 -10.60 29.31 16.58
N LEU A 159 -10.76 28.00 16.70
CA LEU A 159 -11.02 27.12 15.58
C LEU A 159 -12.49 26.69 15.58
N THR A 160 -13.12 26.73 14.41
CA THR A 160 -14.36 26.01 14.13
C THR A 160 -13.98 24.71 13.45
N VAL A 161 -14.34 23.57 14.04
CA VAL A 161 -14.03 22.24 13.47
C VAL A 161 -15.31 21.45 13.23
N ARG A 162 -15.47 20.91 12.02
CA ARG A 162 -16.54 19.97 11.66
C ARG A 162 -15.95 18.62 11.24
N ILE A 163 -16.63 17.54 11.64
CA ILE A 163 -16.34 16.18 11.18
C ILE A 163 -17.57 15.70 10.41
N ASP A 164 -17.36 15.42 9.13
CA ASP A 164 -18.38 14.78 8.29
C ASP A 164 -18.28 13.26 8.51
N ILE A 165 -19.38 12.63 8.90
CA ILE A 165 -19.49 11.20 9.21
C ILE A 165 -20.27 10.45 8.13
N GLU A 166 -20.00 9.15 8.06
CA GLU A 166 -20.71 8.15 7.27
C GLU A 166 -20.90 6.88 8.14
N ASP A 167 -21.73 5.94 7.68
CA ASP A 167 -21.90 4.60 8.28
C ASP A 167 -21.97 3.58 7.14
N ARG A 168 -20.81 3.13 6.65
CA ARG A 168 -20.74 2.25 5.47
C ARG A 168 -19.48 1.41 5.38
N ASN A 169 -19.59 0.32 4.61
CA ASN A 169 -18.42 -0.32 4.03
C ASN A 169 -17.73 0.65 3.05
N PHE A 170 -16.41 0.68 3.07
CA PHE A 170 -15.56 1.48 2.20
C PHE A 170 -15.79 1.29 0.67
N HIS A 171 -16.37 0.18 0.21
CA HIS A 171 -16.75 -0.05 -1.20
C HIS A 171 -18.09 0.57 -1.62
N SER A 172 -18.92 1.02 -0.67
CA SER A 172 -20.22 1.64 -0.94
C SER A 172 -20.17 3.16 -0.80
N GLU A 173 -21.26 3.84 -1.11
CA GLU A 173 -21.43 5.28 -0.96
C GLU A 173 -22.64 5.58 -0.07
N THR A 174 -22.53 6.58 0.79
CA THR A 174 -23.68 7.13 1.51
C THR A 174 -24.47 8.05 0.56
N LYS A 175 -25.79 7.90 0.56
CA LYS A 175 -26.72 8.76 -0.18
C LYS A 175 -27.83 9.24 0.73
N ARG A 176 -28.07 10.56 0.72
CA ARG A 176 -29.10 11.18 1.54
C ARG A 176 -30.48 10.75 1.06
N ASN A 177 -31.29 10.31 1.99
CA ASN A 177 -32.72 10.02 1.83
C ASN A 177 -33.38 10.05 3.21
N GLY A 178 -34.70 9.90 3.29
CA GLY A 178 -35.42 9.93 4.58
C GLY A 178 -34.97 8.85 5.57
N GLY A 179 -34.52 7.70 5.08
CA GLY A 179 -33.94 6.64 5.92
C GLY A 179 -32.58 7.04 6.50
N ALA A 180 -31.71 7.64 5.69
CA ALA A 180 -30.43 8.17 6.14
C ALA A 180 -30.61 9.32 7.16
N ASP A 181 -31.55 10.23 6.91
CA ASP A 181 -31.88 11.32 7.86
C ASP A 181 -32.30 10.73 9.22
N HIS A 182 -33.23 9.77 9.23
CA HIS A 182 -33.65 9.10 10.46
C HIS A 182 -32.50 8.34 11.14
N HIS A 183 -31.70 7.62 10.36
CA HIS A 183 -30.58 6.82 10.85
C HIS A 183 -29.56 7.67 11.61
N PHE A 184 -29.11 8.78 11.02
CA PHE A 184 -28.12 9.62 11.69
C PHE A 184 -28.72 10.39 12.87
N ALA A 185 -29.94 10.90 12.75
CA ALA A 185 -30.58 11.65 13.82
C ALA A 185 -30.91 10.78 15.04
N SER A 186 -31.43 9.57 14.85
CA SER A 186 -31.83 8.68 15.96
C SER A 186 -30.63 8.07 16.70
N ASN A 187 -29.48 7.95 16.03
CA ASN A 187 -28.30 7.31 16.59
C ASN A 187 -27.21 8.29 17.04
N THR A 188 -27.43 9.61 16.96
CA THR A 188 -26.45 10.62 17.39
C THR A 188 -26.88 11.32 18.67
N GLN A 189 -25.98 11.40 19.64
CA GLN A 189 -26.21 12.03 20.95
C GLN A 189 -25.07 12.98 21.29
N THR A 190 -25.40 14.12 21.90
CA THR A 190 -24.40 15.06 22.42
C THR A 190 -23.72 14.47 23.66
N ILE A 191 -22.40 14.60 23.73
CA ILE A 191 -21.61 14.32 24.93
C ILE A 191 -21.43 15.66 25.66
N GLU A 192 -22.13 15.81 26.78
CA GLU A 192 -22.03 17.00 27.64
C GLU A 192 -20.84 16.91 28.59
N SER A 193 -20.26 18.07 28.92
CA SER A 193 -19.20 18.16 29.92
C SER A 193 -19.81 18.03 31.33
N ALA A 194 -19.76 16.84 31.95
CA ALA A 194 -20.05 16.72 33.39
C ALA A 194 -18.98 17.44 34.24
N ASP A 195 -19.39 17.95 35.41
CA ASP A 195 -18.63 18.83 36.29
C ASP A 195 -17.11 18.57 36.38
N SER A 196 -16.38 19.68 36.48
CA SER A 196 -14.91 19.88 36.43
C SER A 196 -14.00 19.00 37.31
N LYS A 197 -14.57 18.07 38.08
CA LYS A 197 -13.84 17.06 38.85
C LYS A 197 -13.62 15.74 38.09
N SER A 198 -14.27 15.54 36.93
CA SER A 198 -14.29 14.27 36.19
C SER A 198 -13.46 14.22 34.89
N GLY A 199 -12.91 15.34 34.42
CA GLY A 199 -12.15 15.39 33.16
C GLY A 199 -13.01 15.29 31.90
N ALA A 200 -14.25 15.78 31.94
CA ALA A 200 -15.23 15.67 30.88
C ALA A 200 -14.83 16.42 29.58
N LYS A 201 -15.25 15.87 28.44
CA LYS A 201 -14.87 16.28 27.08
C LYS A 201 -16.13 16.54 26.27
N ALA A 202 -16.28 17.73 25.68
CA ALA A 202 -17.46 18.08 24.88
C ALA A 202 -17.40 17.41 23.51
N GLY A 203 -18.54 16.95 22.98
CA GLY A 203 -18.59 16.33 21.66
C GLY A 203 -19.90 15.61 21.32
N PHE A 204 -19.81 14.55 20.52
CA PHE A 204 -20.95 13.68 20.18
C PHE A 204 -20.55 12.20 20.11
N ALA A 205 -21.54 11.35 20.32
CA ALA A 205 -21.48 9.91 20.07
C ALA A 205 -22.48 9.56 18.96
N PHE A 206 -22.06 8.72 18.02
CA PHE A 206 -22.90 8.10 17.00
C PHE A 206 -22.84 6.58 17.18
N THR A 207 -23.97 5.95 17.51
CA THR A 207 -24.03 4.55 17.97
C THR A 207 -25.17 3.79 17.29
N PRO A 208 -25.08 3.53 15.97
CA PRO A 208 -26.10 2.79 15.23
C PRO A 208 -26.21 1.32 15.62
N ALA A 209 -25.17 0.74 16.24
CA ALA A 209 -25.18 -0.63 16.76
C ALA A 209 -24.12 -0.81 17.86
N THR A 210 -24.17 -1.94 18.58
CA THR A 210 -23.19 -2.25 19.63
C THR A 210 -21.77 -2.43 19.10
N ASP A 211 -21.63 -2.92 17.87
CA ASP A 211 -20.37 -3.13 17.16
C ASP A 211 -19.96 -1.95 16.27
N ARG A 212 -20.85 -0.96 16.11
CA ARG A 212 -20.60 0.27 15.34
C ARG A 212 -20.82 1.49 16.21
N GLN A 213 -19.73 1.99 16.77
CA GLN A 213 -19.72 3.16 17.63
C GLN A 213 -18.69 4.15 17.13
N LEU A 214 -19.03 5.43 17.13
CA LEU A 214 -18.12 6.54 16.87
C LEU A 214 -18.31 7.56 17.99
N ARG A 215 -17.21 8.03 18.58
CA ARG A 215 -17.20 9.17 19.49
C ARG A 215 -16.23 10.21 18.95
N VAL A 216 -16.67 11.46 18.93
CA VAL A 216 -15.84 12.60 18.57
C VAL A 216 -15.92 13.61 19.70
N TYR A 217 -14.79 13.96 20.30
CA TYR A 217 -14.76 14.87 21.42
C TYR A 217 -13.47 15.69 21.48
N ALA A 218 -13.55 16.87 22.10
CA ALA A 218 -12.43 17.77 22.33
C ALA A 218 -12.07 17.88 23.82
N ASP A 219 -10.80 18.16 24.13
CA ASP A 219 -10.33 18.39 25.50
C ASP A 219 -10.55 19.82 26.01
N SER A 220 -11.03 20.70 25.13
CA SER A 220 -11.20 22.13 25.39
C SER A 220 -12.31 22.68 24.48
N GLY A 221 -12.85 23.84 24.86
CA GLY A 221 -13.89 24.50 24.09
C GLY A 221 -15.28 23.91 24.27
N ALA A 222 -16.14 24.11 23.27
CA ALA A 222 -17.54 23.69 23.29
C ALA A 222 -17.91 22.92 22.02
N TYR A 223 -18.94 22.09 22.11
CA TYR A 223 -19.57 21.43 20.97
C TYR A 223 -20.99 21.97 20.79
N HIS A 224 -21.34 22.28 19.54
CA HIS A 224 -22.65 22.79 19.15
C HIS A 224 -23.34 21.79 18.21
N SER A 225 -24.43 21.19 18.66
CA SER A 225 -25.25 20.29 17.85
C SER A 225 -25.99 21.07 16.77
N GLN A 226 -25.51 20.97 15.53
CA GLN A 226 -26.01 21.68 14.36
C GLN A 226 -25.78 20.82 13.10
N PRO A 227 -26.63 19.81 12.87
CA PRO A 227 -26.44 18.85 11.80
C PRO A 227 -26.49 19.52 10.42
N GLU A 228 -25.57 19.13 9.54
CA GLU A 228 -25.42 19.67 8.18
C GLU A 228 -25.06 18.55 7.21
N TRP A 229 -25.82 18.42 6.12
CA TRP A 229 -25.47 17.51 5.02
C TRP A 229 -24.53 18.20 4.03
N SER A 230 -23.47 17.48 3.66
CA SER A 230 -22.67 17.75 2.46
C SER A 230 -23.10 16.77 1.37
N GLU A 231 -23.91 17.24 0.43
CA GLU A 231 -24.42 16.44 -0.70
C GLU A 231 -23.49 16.54 -1.92
N ASN A 232 -23.43 15.48 -2.72
CA ASN A 232 -22.66 15.40 -3.96
C ASN A 232 -21.16 15.71 -3.79
N VAL A 233 -20.56 15.27 -2.69
CA VAL A 233 -19.10 15.32 -2.50
C VAL A 233 -18.44 14.52 -3.65
N PRO A 234 -17.56 15.13 -4.46
CA PRO A 234 -17.08 14.53 -5.69
C PRO A 234 -16.05 13.42 -5.44
N HIS A 235 -16.16 12.34 -6.19
CA HIS A 235 -15.23 11.20 -6.25
C HIS A 235 -14.66 11.07 -7.67
N PRO A 236 -13.88 12.06 -8.16
CA PRO A 236 -13.37 12.07 -9.53
C PRO A 236 -12.54 10.83 -9.87
N ILE A 237 -11.83 10.23 -8.90
CA ILE A 237 -11.06 9.00 -9.12
C ILE A 237 -11.99 7.84 -9.50
N GLU A 238 -13.08 7.65 -8.77
CA GLU A 238 -14.08 6.62 -9.08
C GLU A 238 -14.78 6.90 -10.41
N GLN A 239 -15.06 8.17 -10.73
CA GLN A 239 -15.65 8.55 -12.02
C GLN A 239 -14.79 8.14 -13.22
N THR A 240 -13.46 8.28 -13.14
CA THR A 240 -12.55 7.80 -14.22
C THR A 240 -12.61 6.29 -14.45
N ARG A 241 -13.14 5.54 -13.48
CA ARG A 241 -13.22 4.06 -13.49
C ARG A 241 -14.63 3.56 -13.80
N GLY A 242 -15.52 4.44 -14.25
CA GLY A 242 -16.93 4.12 -14.51
C GLY A 242 -17.73 3.82 -13.24
N GLN A 243 -17.23 4.16 -12.05
CA GLN A 243 -17.92 3.97 -10.78
C GLN A 243 -18.72 5.23 -10.39
N VAL A 244 -19.50 5.14 -9.31
CA VAL A 244 -20.28 6.27 -8.77
C VAL A 244 -19.34 7.42 -8.41
N GLY A 245 -19.49 8.55 -9.11
CA GLY A 245 -18.60 9.71 -9.02
C GLY A 245 -18.90 10.70 -7.88
N SER A 246 -19.81 10.39 -6.95
CA SER A 246 -20.10 11.25 -5.79
C SER A 246 -20.79 10.51 -4.65
N GLY A 247 -20.69 11.04 -3.43
CA GLY A 247 -21.40 10.57 -2.23
C GLY A 247 -21.82 11.73 -1.32
N ASP A 248 -22.62 11.43 -0.30
CA ASP A 248 -23.11 12.41 0.67
C ASP A 248 -22.57 12.09 2.07
N ALA A 249 -22.37 13.08 2.92
CA ALA A 249 -21.93 12.90 4.31
C ALA A 249 -22.62 13.88 5.25
N LEU A 250 -22.83 13.49 6.51
CA LEU A 250 -23.46 14.33 7.52
C LEU A 250 -22.43 14.83 8.52
N SER A 251 -22.42 16.12 8.85
CA SER A 251 -21.71 16.65 10.01
C SER A 251 -22.70 16.87 11.16
N PRO A 252 -22.65 16.13 12.28
CA PRO A 252 -23.61 16.26 13.37
C PRO A 252 -23.66 17.63 14.06
N GLY A 253 -22.55 18.34 14.02
CA GLY A 253 -22.38 19.64 14.63
C GLY A 253 -20.96 20.15 14.41
N TRP A 254 -20.54 21.12 15.22
CA TRP A 254 -19.21 21.71 15.14
C TRP A 254 -18.62 22.01 16.53
N PHE A 255 -17.29 22.04 16.59
CA PHE A 255 -16.52 22.36 17.79
C PHE A 255 -16.02 23.79 17.70
N GLU A 256 -16.18 24.56 18.78
CA GLU A 256 -15.50 25.84 19.00
C GLU A 256 -14.30 25.60 19.91
N LEU A 257 -13.07 25.70 19.39
CA LEU A 257 -11.84 25.43 20.15
C LEU A 257 -11.05 26.74 20.37
N PRO A 258 -11.02 27.30 21.59
CA PRO A 258 -10.15 28.42 21.90
C PRO A 258 -8.69 28.03 21.74
N LEU A 259 -7.90 28.87 21.04
CA LEU A 259 -6.48 28.64 20.81
C LEU A 259 -5.63 29.88 21.16
N PRO A 260 -5.53 30.22 22.47
CA PRO A 260 -4.61 31.25 22.94
C PRO A 260 -3.18 31.02 22.47
N LYS A 261 -2.37 32.08 22.42
CA LYS A 261 -0.97 31.96 22.01
C LYS A 261 -0.21 30.99 22.92
N GLY A 262 0.46 30.00 22.33
CA GLY A 262 1.20 28.96 23.04
C GLY A 262 0.36 27.83 23.62
N ALA A 263 -0.98 27.89 23.49
CA ALA A 263 -1.87 26.82 23.88
C ALA A 263 -2.08 25.81 22.74
N GLY A 264 -2.67 24.67 23.09
CA GLY A 264 -3.09 23.65 22.16
C GLY A 264 -4.47 23.08 22.52
N ALA A 265 -5.14 22.51 21.53
CA ALA A 265 -6.40 21.81 21.65
C ALA A 265 -6.30 20.43 21.00
N LYS A 266 -6.99 19.44 21.57
CA LYS A 266 -6.99 18.06 21.09
C LYS A 266 -8.39 17.65 20.68
N LEU A 267 -8.52 17.06 19.49
CA LEU A 267 -9.75 16.45 19.01
C LEU A 267 -9.51 14.95 18.78
N VAL A 268 -10.36 14.11 19.37
CA VAL A 268 -10.28 12.65 19.23
C VAL A 268 -11.45 12.16 18.40
N VAL A 269 -11.18 11.37 17.36
CA VAL A 269 -12.17 10.65 16.55
C VAL A 269 -11.94 9.17 16.78
N THR A 270 -12.83 8.48 17.48
CA THR A 270 -12.59 7.10 17.94
C THR A 270 -13.77 6.17 17.73
N ALA A 271 -13.50 4.96 17.25
CA ALA A 271 -14.48 3.87 17.16
C ALA A 271 -14.35 2.86 18.31
N GLU A 272 -13.57 3.19 19.34
CA GLU A 272 -13.40 2.34 20.53
C GLU A 272 -14.63 2.42 21.45
N PRO A 273 -15.00 1.32 22.14
CA PRO A 273 -16.11 1.30 23.10
C PRO A 273 -16.00 2.33 24.23
N ASP A 274 -17.14 2.72 24.79
CA ASP A 274 -17.18 3.63 25.93
C ASP A 274 -16.57 3.03 27.21
N GLY A 275 -15.96 3.85 28.05
CA GLY A 275 -15.28 3.41 29.28
C GLY A 275 -13.85 2.86 29.12
N GLU A 276 -13.40 2.53 27.90
CA GLU A 276 -11.98 2.26 27.67
C GLU A 276 -11.19 3.57 27.82
N LYS A 277 -10.34 3.64 28.86
CA LYS A 277 -9.43 4.77 29.04
C LYS A 277 -8.62 4.91 27.76
N THR A 278 -8.73 6.07 27.13
CA THR A 278 -7.68 6.57 26.24
C THR A 278 -6.50 6.91 27.14
N SER A 279 -5.82 5.87 27.68
CA SER A 279 -4.63 6.05 28.50
C SER A 279 -3.67 6.97 27.77
N GLU A 280 -2.98 7.82 28.53
CA GLU A 280 -2.04 8.83 28.02
C GLU A 280 -1.27 8.26 26.84
N HIS A 281 -1.64 8.73 25.65
CA HIS A 281 -1.23 8.14 24.39
C HIS A 281 0.30 8.07 24.38
N GLN A 282 0.85 6.86 24.31
CA GLN A 282 2.23 6.71 23.86
C GLN A 282 2.24 7.20 22.42
N SER A 283 2.61 8.47 22.24
CA SER A 283 2.66 9.11 20.93
C SER A 283 3.47 8.25 19.98
N SER A 284 3.02 8.07 18.74
CA SER A 284 3.83 7.43 17.69
C SER A 284 5.21 8.12 17.54
N ALA A 285 5.29 9.41 17.88
CA ALA A 285 6.53 10.18 18.03
C ALA A 285 7.57 9.60 19.01
N ARG A 286 7.20 8.74 19.98
CA ARG A 286 8.15 8.00 20.84
C ARG A 286 8.71 6.77 20.12
N LEU A 287 7.93 6.10 19.28
CA LEU A 287 8.38 4.97 18.46
C LEU A 287 9.30 5.44 17.31
N GLU A 288 9.16 6.69 16.86
CA GLU A 288 10.08 7.31 15.89
C GLU A 288 11.38 7.83 16.51
N LYS A 289 11.47 8.05 17.83
CA LYS A 289 12.73 8.47 18.47
C LYS A 289 13.86 7.44 18.36
N ASP A 290 13.51 6.18 18.12
CA ASP A 290 14.45 5.09 17.87
C ASP A 290 14.91 5.01 16.40
N LEU A 291 14.34 5.84 15.52
CA LEU A 291 14.92 6.09 14.20
C LEU A 291 15.89 7.28 14.34
N PRO A 292 17.11 7.19 13.80
CA PRO A 292 18.05 8.31 13.86
C PRO A 292 17.45 9.53 13.15
N VAL A 293 16.96 10.50 13.93
CA VAL A 293 16.62 11.83 13.46
C VAL A 293 17.93 12.58 13.29
N VAL A 294 18.48 12.54 12.08
CA VAL A 294 19.68 13.31 11.75
C VAL A 294 19.25 14.71 11.36
N GLU A 295 19.14 15.60 12.34
CA GLU A 295 19.05 17.04 12.08
C GLU A 295 20.39 17.53 11.52
N GLY A 296 20.35 18.19 10.35
CA GLY A 296 21.40 19.16 9.98
C GLY A 296 22.54 18.69 9.07
N SER A 297 22.40 17.64 8.26
CA SER A 297 23.36 17.38 7.18
C SER A 297 22.68 17.20 5.83
N LYS A 298 23.35 17.63 4.76
CA LYS A 298 22.97 17.37 3.35
C LYS A 298 23.00 15.85 3.11
N LEU A 299 21.96 15.14 3.52
CA LEU A 299 21.76 13.74 3.15
C LEU A 299 21.73 13.65 1.63
N SER A 300 22.39 12.64 1.07
CA SER A 300 22.21 12.31 -0.34
C SER A 300 20.73 11.96 -0.57
N SER A 301 20.21 12.27 -1.76
CA SER A 301 18.82 11.96 -2.14
C SER A 301 18.46 10.48 -1.90
N GLY A 302 19.42 9.57 -2.09
CA GLY A 302 19.25 8.14 -1.86
C GLY A 302 18.93 7.77 -0.41
N LEU A 303 19.59 8.38 0.59
CA LEU A 303 19.32 8.11 2.01
C LEU A 303 17.92 8.59 2.43
N VAL A 304 17.45 9.70 1.85
CA VAL A 304 16.10 10.22 2.11
C VAL A 304 15.04 9.28 1.51
N PHE A 305 15.27 8.77 0.30
CA PHE A 305 14.36 7.83 -0.36
C PHE A 305 14.26 6.50 0.40
N GLU A 306 15.39 5.93 0.82
CA GLU A 306 15.43 4.70 1.62
C GLU A 306 14.65 4.85 2.94
N GLN A 307 14.86 5.96 3.67
CA GLN A 307 14.13 6.22 4.91
C GLN A 307 12.62 6.35 4.69
N GLN A 308 12.19 6.95 3.57
CA GLN A 308 10.77 7.04 3.22
C GLN A 308 10.18 5.66 2.93
N LEU A 309 10.88 4.81 2.18
CA LEU A 309 10.44 3.43 1.92
C LEU A 309 10.35 2.61 3.21
N ASN A 310 11.35 2.71 4.09
CA ASN A 310 11.35 2.01 5.39
C ASN A 310 10.16 2.43 6.27
N ARG A 311 9.80 3.72 6.27
CA ARG A 311 8.62 4.22 6.98
C ARG A 311 7.32 3.73 6.32
N ALA A 312 7.23 3.78 4.99
CA ALA A 312 6.06 3.34 4.25
C ALA A 312 5.78 1.84 4.45
N ALA A 313 6.81 0.99 4.38
CA ALA A 313 6.69 -0.47 4.52
C ALA A 313 6.00 -0.88 5.84
N ARG A 314 6.34 -0.20 6.94
CA ARG A 314 5.75 -0.45 8.27
C ARG A 314 4.25 -0.19 8.32
N GLN A 315 3.71 0.69 7.47
CA GLN A 315 2.29 1.03 7.49
C GLN A 315 1.39 -0.13 7.05
N PHE A 316 1.94 -1.09 6.28
CA PHE A 316 1.20 -2.21 5.73
C PHE A 316 1.30 -3.48 6.59
N VAL A 317 2.24 -3.55 7.54
CA VAL A 317 2.39 -4.69 8.45
C VAL A 317 1.38 -4.60 9.58
N VAL A 318 0.47 -5.56 9.66
CA VAL A 318 -0.65 -5.55 10.61
C VAL A 318 -0.73 -6.85 11.42
N ARG A 319 -1.40 -6.78 12.57
CA ARG A 319 -1.73 -7.94 13.39
C ARG A 319 -2.74 -8.84 12.69
N ARG A 320 -2.52 -10.16 12.76
CA ARG A 320 -3.49 -11.20 12.40
C ARG A 320 -3.45 -12.31 13.43
N GLY A 321 -4.46 -12.35 14.30
CA GLY A 321 -4.48 -13.23 15.47
C GLY A 321 -3.24 -12.99 16.34
N ALA A 322 -2.51 -14.06 16.64
CA ALA A 322 -1.25 -14.01 17.38
C ALA A 322 -0.02 -13.67 16.52
N GLY A 323 -0.17 -13.55 15.19
CA GLY A 323 0.92 -13.28 14.26
C GLY A 323 0.76 -11.97 13.50
N LYS A 324 1.45 -11.91 12.36
CA LYS A 324 1.47 -10.75 11.46
C LYS A 324 1.03 -11.13 10.05
N THR A 325 0.57 -10.13 9.32
CA THR A 325 0.27 -10.20 7.88
C THR A 325 0.54 -8.84 7.25
N VAL A 326 0.39 -8.73 5.93
CA VAL A 326 0.53 -7.49 5.17
C VAL A 326 -0.81 -7.14 4.53
N ILE A 327 -1.25 -5.89 4.72
CA ILE A 327 -2.32 -5.31 3.90
C ILE A 327 -1.73 -5.07 2.50
N ALA A 328 -2.25 -5.73 1.47
CA ALA A 328 -1.68 -5.67 0.12
C ALA A 328 -1.72 -4.26 -0.49
N GLY A 329 -2.69 -3.45 -0.10
CA GLY A 329 -2.77 -2.06 -0.52
C GLY A 329 -3.96 -1.33 0.09
N TYR A 330 -3.69 -0.25 0.82
CA TYR A 330 -4.72 0.68 1.21
C TYR A 330 -5.17 1.50 0.00
N PRO A 331 -6.49 1.75 -0.17
CA PRO A 331 -7.56 1.38 0.73
C PRO A 331 -8.19 0.00 0.46
N TRP A 332 -8.07 -0.54 -0.76
CA TRP A 332 -8.94 -1.61 -1.31
C TRP A 332 -8.73 -3.00 -0.72
N PHE A 333 -7.50 -3.36 -0.37
CA PHE A 333 -7.16 -4.76 -0.16
C PHE A 333 -6.98 -5.10 1.33
N LEU A 334 -7.15 -6.38 1.62
CA LEU A 334 -6.80 -7.03 2.88
C LEU A 334 -5.47 -7.78 2.70
N ASP A 335 -5.29 -8.91 3.38
CA ASP A 335 -4.11 -9.75 3.21
C ASP A 335 -4.23 -10.71 2.02
N TRP A 336 -3.24 -10.63 1.14
CA TRP A 336 -3.09 -11.45 -0.05
C TRP A 336 -1.76 -12.21 0.06
N GLY A 337 -1.78 -13.54 -0.10
CA GLY A 337 -0.62 -14.39 0.12
C GLY A 337 0.55 -14.02 -0.80
N ARG A 338 0.28 -13.90 -2.10
CA ARG A 338 1.25 -13.49 -3.11
C ARG A 338 1.91 -12.14 -2.76
N ASP A 339 1.11 -11.10 -2.57
CA ASP A 339 1.57 -9.74 -2.27
C ASP A 339 2.35 -9.69 -0.96
N THR A 340 1.91 -10.44 0.05
CA THR A 340 2.59 -10.55 1.34
C THR A 340 4.02 -11.06 1.15
N PHE A 341 4.23 -12.13 0.38
CA PHE A 341 5.56 -12.70 0.20
C PHE A 341 6.46 -11.88 -0.73
N ILE A 342 5.90 -11.26 -1.77
CA ILE A 342 6.65 -10.31 -2.60
C ILE A 342 7.13 -9.13 -1.73
N CYS A 343 6.23 -8.56 -0.92
CA CYS A 343 6.54 -7.47 0.01
C CYS A 343 7.55 -7.89 1.08
N ALA A 344 7.46 -9.13 1.59
CA ALA A 344 8.33 -9.63 2.65
C ALA A 344 9.82 -9.59 2.29
N ARG A 345 10.19 -9.70 1.00
CA ARG A 345 11.57 -9.50 0.53
C ARG A 345 12.08 -8.09 0.86
N GLY A 346 11.23 -7.08 0.59
CA GLY A 346 11.49 -5.70 0.99
C GLY A 346 11.56 -5.55 2.51
N LEU A 347 10.65 -6.17 3.26
CA LEU A 347 10.65 -6.15 4.73
C LEU A 347 11.95 -6.73 5.32
N ILE A 348 12.47 -7.83 4.75
CA ILE A 348 13.79 -8.38 5.11
C ILE A 348 14.89 -7.34 4.90
N ALA A 349 14.92 -6.67 3.74
CA ALA A 349 15.90 -5.63 3.44
C ALA A 349 15.82 -4.43 4.41
N THR A 350 14.63 -4.12 4.94
CA THR A 350 14.44 -3.08 5.96
C THR A 350 14.78 -3.51 7.39
N GLY A 351 15.18 -4.79 7.58
CA GLY A 351 15.53 -5.36 8.89
C GLY A 351 14.35 -5.87 9.72
N MET A 352 13.14 -5.97 9.16
CA MET A 352 11.92 -6.45 9.84
C MET A 352 11.86 -7.99 9.91
N LEU A 353 12.94 -8.62 10.37
CA LEU A 353 13.15 -10.06 10.30
C LEU A 353 12.16 -10.84 11.20
N ASP A 354 11.85 -10.32 12.39
CA ASP A 354 10.91 -10.95 13.32
C ASP A 354 9.46 -10.87 12.83
N GLU A 355 9.07 -9.76 12.20
CA GLU A 355 7.76 -9.63 11.56
C GLU A 355 7.63 -10.60 10.39
N VAL A 356 8.65 -10.73 9.54
CA VAL A 356 8.64 -11.67 8.42
C VAL A 356 8.60 -13.13 8.92
N LYS A 357 9.30 -13.46 10.01
CA LYS A 357 9.18 -14.78 10.64
C LYS A 357 7.74 -15.06 11.11
N GLN A 358 7.09 -14.09 11.74
CA GLN A 358 5.68 -14.21 12.16
C GLN A 358 4.73 -14.37 10.96
N ILE A 359 4.97 -13.64 9.87
CA ILE A 359 4.22 -13.78 8.61
C ILE A 359 4.36 -15.21 8.06
N LEU A 360 5.58 -15.73 7.95
CA LEU A 360 5.82 -17.08 7.46
C LEU A 360 5.11 -18.12 8.31
N VAL A 361 5.18 -18.04 9.64
CA VAL A 361 4.47 -18.96 10.53
C VAL A 361 2.95 -18.87 10.35
N THR A 362 2.40 -17.66 10.25
CA THR A 362 0.97 -17.44 10.01
C THR A 362 0.52 -18.11 8.71
N PHE A 363 1.23 -17.91 7.60
CA PHE A 363 0.83 -18.48 6.32
C PHE A 363 1.10 -19.97 6.20
N ALA A 364 2.18 -20.47 6.79
CA ALA A 364 2.51 -21.89 6.81
C ALA A 364 1.40 -22.76 7.45
N ARG A 365 0.67 -22.20 8.42
CA ARG A 365 -0.51 -22.84 9.03
C ARG A 365 -1.68 -23.03 8.06
N PHE A 366 -1.77 -22.22 7.01
CA PHE A 366 -2.80 -22.37 6.00
C PHE A 366 -2.42 -23.35 4.89
N GLU A 367 -1.19 -23.88 4.86
CA GLU A 367 -0.80 -24.84 3.82
C GLU A 367 -1.63 -26.12 3.94
N LYS A 368 -2.13 -26.57 2.78
CA LYS A 368 -2.87 -27.81 2.64
C LYS A 368 -2.65 -28.37 1.24
N ASN A 369 -2.18 -29.60 1.13
CA ASN A 369 -1.96 -30.31 -0.15
C ASN A 369 -1.17 -29.47 -1.18
N GLY A 370 -0.13 -28.79 -0.73
CA GLY A 370 0.79 -27.97 -1.52
C GLY A 370 0.29 -26.59 -1.92
N THR A 371 -0.91 -26.20 -1.50
CA THR A 371 -1.48 -24.89 -1.84
C THR A 371 -1.41 -23.94 -0.65
N LEU A 372 -1.46 -22.63 -0.92
CA LEU A 372 -1.67 -21.57 0.08
C LEU A 372 -2.82 -20.66 -0.38
N PRO A 373 -3.48 -19.92 0.53
CA PRO A 373 -4.48 -18.94 0.15
C PRO A 373 -3.90 -17.82 -0.73
N ASN A 374 -4.65 -17.43 -1.76
CA ASN A 374 -4.34 -16.22 -2.53
C ASN A 374 -4.86 -14.98 -1.80
N THR A 375 -6.13 -15.00 -1.40
CA THR A 375 -6.75 -13.92 -0.60
C THR A 375 -7.25 -14.47 0.72
N ILE A 376 -7.22 -13.63 1.75
CA ILE A 376 -7.78 -13.95 3.06
C ILE A 376 -8.73 -12.81 3.48
N HIS A 377 -9.97 -13.15 3.79
CA HIS A 377 -11.01 -12.19 4.18
C HIS A 377 -11.50 -12.50 5.59
N GLY A 378 -10.92 -11.83 6.58
CA GLY A 378 -11.17 -12.18 7.98
C GLY A 378 -10.76 -13.64 8.24
N GLU A 379 -11.73 -14.52 8.48
CA GLU A 379 -11.51 -15.96 8.71
C GLU A 379 -11.51 -16.78 7.41
N ASP A 380 -12.03 -16.25 6.31
CA ASP A 380 -12.12 -16.98 5.04
C ASP A 380 -10.78 -17.00 4.31
N ALA A 381 -10.17 -18.19 4.23
CA ALA A 381 -8.94 -18.47 3.50
C ALA A 381 -9.17 -19.54 2.41
N SER A 382 -10.39 -19.61 1.87
CA SER A 382 -10.82 -20.62 0.90
C SER A 382 -10.29 -20.39 -0.52
N ASN A 383 -10.05 -19.14 -0.91
CA ASN A 383 -9.47 -18.81 -2.21
C ASN A 383 -8.00 -19.25 -2.26
N ARG A 384 -7.70 -20.23 -3.11
CA ARG A 384 -6.37 -20.83 -3.27
C ARG A 384 -5.96 -20.84 -4.75
N ASP A 385 -6.50 -19.94 -5.54
CA ASP A 385 -6.27 -19.84 -6.98
C ASP A 385 -4.95 -19.09 -7.25
N THR A 386 -3.84 -19.73 -6.86
CA THR A 386 -2.49 -19.19 -6.99
C THR A 386 -1.46 -20.30 -7.17
N SER A 387 -0.67 -20.18 -8.24
CA SER A 387 0.49 -21.05 -8.51
C SER A 387 1.80 -20.45 -7.99
N ASP A 388 1.84 -19.14 -7.75
CA ASP A 388 3.04 -18.41 -7.37
C ASP A 388 3.18 -18.17 -5.86
N ALA A 389 2.08 -18.00 -5.11
CA ALA A 389 2.17 -17.70 -3.67
C ALA A 389 2.94 -18.78 -2.87
N PRO A 390 2.72 -20.10 -3.05
CA PRO A 390 3.52 -21.14 -2.40
C PRO A 390 5.00 -21.10 -2.77
N LEU A 391 5.33 -20.68 -3.99
CA LEU A 391 6.71 -20.61 -4.45
C LEU A 391 7.41 -19.34 -3.94
N TRP A 392 6.70 -18.20 -3.88
CA TRP A 392 7.17 -16.99 -3.21
C TRP A 392 7.41 -17.21 -1.72
N PHE A 393 6.57 -18.00 -1.04
CA PHE A 393 6.82 -18.41 0.34
C PHE A 393 8.21 -19.07 0.50
N GLY A 394 8.59 -19.97 -0.42
CA GLY A 394 9.92 -20.58 -0.45
C GLY A 394 11.06 -19.55 -0.59
N VAL A 395 10.92 -18.60 -1.51
CA VAL A 395 11.89 -17.51 -1.70
C VAL A 395 12.08 -16.71 -0.41
N VAL A 396 11.00 -16.35 0.28
CA VAL A 396 11.07 -15.59 1.54
C VAL A 396 11.70 -16.42 2.66
N CYS A 397 11.41 -17.72 2.76
CA CYS A 397 12.08 -18.62 3.69
C CYS A 397 13.60 -18.65 3.45
N GLU A 398 14.01 -18.73 2.18
CA GLU A 398 15.42 -18.76 1.80
C GLU A 398 16.13 -17.44 2.13
N GLU A 399 15.52 -16.31 1.75
CA GLU A 399 16.10 -14.97 1.97
C GLU A 399 16.14 -14.61 3.46
N LEU A 400 15.12 -14.97 4.23
CA LEU A 400 15.13 -14.78 5.70
C LEU A 400 16.21 -15.64 6.36
N SER A 401 16.37 -16.90 5.92
CA SER A 401 17.42 -17.80 6.43
C SER A 401 18.82 -17.24 6.17
N LYS A 402 19.04 -16.64 4.99
CA LYS A 402 20.30 -15.94 4.67
C LYS A 402 20.50 -14.70 5.54
N ALA A 403 19.47 -13.86 5.71
CA ALA A 403 19.56 -12.63 6.48
C ALA A 403 19.80 -12.86 7.99
N LEU A 404 19.24 -13.92 8.58
CA LEU A 404 19.48 -14.28 9.99
C LEU A 404 20.80 -15.04 10.22
N GLY A 405 21.44 -15.49 9.14
CA GLY A 405 22.56 -16.42 9.17
C GLY A 405 23.93 -15.79 8.93
N ASP A 406 24.08 -14.47 9.07
CA ASP A 406 25.23 -13.67 8.59
C ASP A 406 26.59 -14.42 8.53
N VAL A 407 27.12 -14.43 7.30
CA VAL A 407 28.46 -14.75 6.76
C VAL A 407 29.45 -15.46 7.70
N ASP A 408 29.97 -16.63 7.29
CA ASP A 408 31.04 -17.42 7.95
C ASP A 408 30.66 -18.34 9.14
N THR A 409 29.50 -18.99 9.14
CA THR A 409 29.30 -20.15 10.04
C THR A 409 28.95 -21.45 9.30
N PRO A 410 29.55 -22.61 9.68
CA PRO A 410 29.27 -23.88 9.03
C PRO A 410 27.80 -24.25 9.22
N ARG A 411 27.13 -24.73 8.16
CA ARG A 411 25.84 -25.46 8.00
C ARG A 411 24.73 -25.43 9.09
N THR A 412 25.01 -25.28 10.38
CA THR A 412 24.07 -25.42 11.50
C THR A 412 23.07 -24.27 11.67
N LYS A 413 23.34 -23.04 11.20
CA LYS A 413 22.41 -21.90 11.37
C LYS A 413 21.34 -21.75 10.29
N HIS A 414 21.56 -22.25 9.07
CA HIS A 414 20.54 -22.24 8.01
C HIS A 414 19.27 -23.03 8.40
N HIS A 415 19.39 -23.95 9.35
CA HIS A 415 18.28 -24.75 9.86
C HIS A 415 17.30 -23.99 10.78
N ALA A 416 17.64 -22.81 11.33
CA ALA A 416 16.76 -22.19 12.34
C ALA A 416 15.39 -21.75 11.78
N VAL A 417 15.36 -21.14 10.58
CA VAL A 417 14.09 -20.79 9.91
C VAL A 417 13.34 -22.04 9.49
N HIS A 418 14.03 -22.99 8.84
CA HIS A 418 13.42 -24.21 8.31
C HIS A 418 12.90 -25.15 9.43
N ALA A 419 13.56 -25.20 10.58
CA ALA A 419 13.14 -25.97 11.76
C ALA A 419 12.08 -25.25 12.62
N THR A 420 11.67 -24.04 12.25
CA THR A 420 10.63 -23.32 12.99
C THR A 420 9.32 -24.11 12.92
N VAL A 421 8.78 -24.47 14.08
CA VAL A 421 7.50 -25.17 14.22
C VAL A 421 6.36 -24.20 13.89
N VAL A 422 5.47 -24.61 12.99
CA VAL A 422 4.36 -23.78 12.49
C VAL A 422 3.01 -24.25 13.00
N HIS A 423 2.89 -25.50 13.45
CA HIS A 423 1.63 -26.09 13.92
C HIS A 423 1.86 -26.93 15.18
N ASP A 424 0.84 -27.08 16.02
CA ASP A 424 0.92 -27.81 17.29
C ASP A 424 1.24 -29.31 17.10
N SER A 425 1.06 -29.83 15.89
CA SER A 425 1.48 -31.19 15.49
C SER A 425 3.00 -31.36 15.35
N GLY A 426 3.80 -30.32 15.59
CA GLY A 426 5.26 -30.34 15.41
C GLY A 426 5.72 -30.11 13.96
N ARG A 427 4.80 -29.81 13.04
CA ARG A 427 5.13 -29.54 11.63
C ARG A 427 6.02 -28.30 11.53
N THR A 428 7.08 -28.39 10.74
CA THR A 428 8.07 -27.32 10.54
C THR A 428 7.92 -26.60 9.21
N VAL A 429 8.61 -25.48 9.03
CA VAL A 429 8.72 -24.79 7.72
C VAL A 429 9.32 -25.72 6.66
N HIS A 430 10.31 -26.54 7.00
CA HIS A 430 10.88 -27.57 6.11
C HIS A 430 9.80 -28.52 5.57
N ASP A 431 8.94 -29.03 6.46
CA ASP A 431 7.86 -29.95 6.08
C ASP A 431 6.81 -29.28 5.19
N VAL A 432 6.60 -27.97 5.36
CA VAL A 432 5.71 -27.17 4.52
C VAL A 432 6.30 -27.02 3.11
N LEU A 433 7.58 -26.67 2.99
CA LEU A 433 8.27 -26.57 1.69
C LEU A 433 8.29 -27.91 0.95
N GLY A 434 8.59 -29.00 1.66
CA GLY A 434 8.54 -30.36 1.11
C GLY A 434 7.14 -30.72 0.61
N SER A 435 6.10 -30.45 1.40
CA SER A 435 4.69 -30.66 1.01
C SER A 435 4.33 -29.89 -0.27
N ILE A 436 4.73 -28.62 -0.37
CA ILE A 436 4.50 -27.81 -1.58
C ILE A 436 5.12 -28.49 -2.80
N ALA A 437 6.42 -28.81 -2.73
CA ALA A 437 7.10 -29.39 -3.87
C ALA A 437 6.57 -30.77 -4.26
N GLU A 438 6.28 -31.64 -3.30
CA GLU A 438 5.72 -32.96 -3.58
C GLU A 438 4.33 -32.90 -4.22
N ASN A 439 3.47 -32.01 -3.75
CA ASN A 439 2.13 -31.86 -4.33
C ASN A 439 2.18 -31.17 -5.69
N TYR A 440 3.15 -30.30 -5.97
CA TYR A 440 3.37 -29.77 -7.33
C TYR A 440 3.83 -30.88 -8.29
N VAL A 441 4.71 -31.79 -7.82
CA VAL A 441 5.13 -32.98 -8.57
C VAL A 441 3.97 -33.94 -8.85
N LYS A 442 3.15 -34.25 -7.83
CA LYS A 442 2.01 -35.18 -7.92
C LYS A 442 0.79 -34.59 -8.63
N GLY A 443 0.62 -33.27 -8.55
CA GLY A 443 -0.59 -32.55 -8.92
C GLY A 443 -1.37 -32.09 -7.68
N THR A 444 -1.67 -30.80 -7.60
CA THR A 444 -2.48 -30.22 -6.53
C THR A 444 -3.98 -30.39 -6.84
N PRO A 445 -4.87 -30.32 -5.82
CA PRO A 445 -6.32 -30.44 -6.03
C PRO A 445 -6.92 -29.37 -6.95
N ASN A 446 -6.29 -28.20 -7.04
CA ASN A 446 -6.70 -27.08 -7.89
C ASN A 446 -6.03 -27.09 -9.29
N GLY A 447 -5.33 -28.17 -9.65
CA GLY A 447 -4.93 -28.46 -11.03
C GLY A 447 -3.48 -28.16 -11.40
N ILE A 448 -2.71 -27.49 -10.53
CA ILE A 448 -1.27 -27.24 -10.71
C ILE A 448 -0.55 -28.59 -10.75
N ARG A 449 0.33 -28.80 -11.72
CA ARG A 449 1.02 -30.10 -11.86
C ARG A 449 2.33 -29.96 -12.59
N MET A 450 3.26 -30.86 -12.31
CA MET A 450 4.50 -30.98 -13.07
C MET A 450 4.32 -31.82 -14.33
N ASP A 451 4.95 -31.39 -15.42
CA ASP A 451 5.21 -32.23 -16.59
C ASP A 451 6.43 -33.12 -16.32
N ALA A 452 6.26 -34.43 -16.33
CA ALA A 452 7.28 -35.38 -15.88
C ALA A 452 8.55 -35.39 -16.76
N GLU A 453 8.39 -35.15 -18.06
CA GLU A 453 9.49 -35.15 -19.02
C GLU A 453 10.35 -33.89 -18.87
N SER A 454 9.71 -32.72 -18.79
CA SER A 454 10.41 -31.44 -18.69
C SER A 454 10.79 -31.02 -17.27
N GLY A 455 10.08 -31.51 -16.25
CA GLY A 455 10.19 -31.03 -14.87
C GLY A 455 9.58 -29.64 -14.63
N LEU A 456 8.87 -29.08 -15.63
CA LEU A 456 8.23 -27.76 -15.55
C LEU A 456 6.84 -27.85 -14.93
N ILE A 457 6.38 -26.76 -14.32
CA ILE A 457 5.07 -26.66 -13.66
C ILE A 457 4.05 -26.03 -14.61
N TRP A 458 3.00 -26.79 -14.88
CA TRP A 458 1.80 -26.33 -15.53
C TRP A 458 0.88 -25.61 -14.52
N SER A 459 0.37 -24.44 -14.90
CA SER A 459 -0.52 -23.59 -14.13
C SER A 459 -1.88 -23.47 -14.82
N PRO A 460 -2.98 -23.56 -14.05
CA PRO A 460 -4.31 -23.17 -14.53
C PRO A 460 -4.39 -21.70 -14.94
N SER A 461 -5.47 -21.36 -15.65
CA SER A 461 -5.81 -19.98 -15.99
C SER A 461 -6.03 -19.13 -14.73
N HIS A 462 -5.56 -17.88 -14.74
CA HIS A 462 -5.71 -16.87 -13.68
C HIS A 462 -4.97 -17.14 -12.36
N PHE A 463 -4.10 -18.16 -12.30
CA PHE A 463 -3.38 -18.51 -11.07
C PHE A 463 -2.05 -17.76 -10.88
N THR A 464 -1.63 -16.98 -11.88
CA THR A 464 -0.44 -16.12 -11.79
C THR A 464 -0.82 -14.73 -11.32
N TRP A 465 0.13 -13.87 -10.95
CA TRP A 465 -0.16 -12.47 -10.59
C TRP A 465 -0.92 -11.66 -11.64
N MET A 466 -0.94 -12.11 -12.89
CA MET A 466 -1.79 -11.55 -13.94
C MET A 466 -3.18 -12.20 -13.94
N ASP A 467 -3.93 -12.08 -12.85
CA ASP A 467 -5.08 -12.92 -12.46
C ASP A 467 -6.47 -12.39 -12.86
N THR A 468 -6.56 -11.57 -13.90
CA THR A 468 -7.87 -11.05 -14.34
C THR A 468 -8.77 -12.17 -14.86
N ASN A 469 -9.82 -12.52 -14.11
CA ASN A 469 -10.68 -13.67 -14.34
C ASN A 469 -11.69 -13.49 -15.48
N TYR A 470 -12.55 -12.49 -15.42
CA TYR A 470 -13.62 -12.26 -16.39
C TYR A 470 -13.75 -10.77 -16.76
N PRO A 471 -13.57 -10.40 -18.03
CA PRO A 471 -13.13 -11.29 -19.11
C PRO A 471 -11.72 -11.83 -18.81
N ALA A 472 -11.42 -13.03 -19.32
CA ALA A 472 -10.12 -13.66 -19.15
C ALA A 472 -9.06 -12.92 -19.98
N ALA A 473 -8.60 -11.76 -19.48
CA ALA A 473 -7.75 -10.84 -20.23
C ALA A 473 -6.29 -11.30 -20.31
N THR A 474 -5.84 -12.06 -19.31
CA THR A 474 -4.48 -12.61 -19.21
C THR A 474 -4.50 -14.00 -18.58
N PRO A 475 -5.11 -15.00 -19.24
CA PRO A 475 -5.35 -16.32 -18.64
C PRO A 475 -4.06 -17.00 -18.17
N ARG A 476 -2.99 -16.94 -18.98
CA ARG A 476 -1.69 -17.55 -18.70
C ARG A 476 -1.75 -19.03 -18.28
N GLU A 477 -2.67 -19.78 -18.89
CA GLU A 477 -2.75 -21.24 -18.81
C GLU A 477 -1.58 -21.89 -19.56
N GLY A 478 -0.86 -22.81 -18.91
CA GLY A 478 0.32 -23.45 -19.49
C GLY A 478 1.51 -23.42 -18.54
N TYR A 479 2.71 -23.09 -19.03
CA TYR A 479 3.94 -23.03 -18.22
C TYR A 479 4.46 -21.57 -18.14
N PRO A 480 3.96 -20.74 -17.21
CA PRO A 480 4.40 -19.34 -17.06
C PRO A 480 5.87 -19.26 -16.63
N VAL A 481 6.64 -18.34 -17.21
CA VAL A 481 8.10 -18.30 -17.05
C VAL A 481 8.55 -18.06 -15.60
N GLU A 482 7.86 -17.19 -14.85
CA GLU A 482 8.21 -16.87 -13.48
C GLU A 482 7.87 -18.00 -12.51
N ILE A 483 6.82 -18.79 -12.80
CA ILE A 483 6.50 -20.00 -12.03
C ILE A 483 7.65 -20.99 -12.13
N GLN A 484 8.24 -21.14 -13.32
CA GLN A 484 9.40 -22.03 -13.50
C GLN A 484 10.60 -21.50 -12.71
N ALA A 485 10.81 -20.19 -12.73
CA ALA A 485 11.91 -19.58 -12.01
C ALA A 485 11.82 -19.80 -10.49
N LEU A 486 10.65 -19.57 -9.93
CA LEU A 486 10.38 -19.78 -8.51
C LEU A 486 10.43 -21.27 -8.13
N TRP A 487 9.91 -22.16 -9.01
CA TRP A 487 9.93 -23.60 -8.82
C TRP A 487 11.36 -24.15 -8.74
N ILE A 488 12.22 -23.79 -9.69
CA ILE A 488 13.62 -24.20 -9.71
C ILE A 488 14.31 -23.72 -8.43
N ARG A 489 14.03 -22.49 -7.98
CA ARG A 489 14.59 -21.94 -6.74
C ARG A 489 14.15 -22.74 -5.50
N LEU A 490 12.87 -23.12 -5.41
CA LEU A 490 12.37 -24.00 -4.35
C LEU A 490 13.08 -25.37 -4.36
N LEU A 491 13.24 -25.99 -5.53
CA LEU A 491 13.94 -27.27 -5.65
C LEU A 491 15.40 -27.18 -5.18
N ARG A 492 16.11 -26.11 -5.56
CA ARG A 492 17.48 -25.87 -5.10
C ARG A 492 17.55 -25.63 -3.60
N GLN A 493 16.59 -24.91 -3.04
CA GLN A 493 16.48 -24.71 -1.60
C GLN A 493 16.30 -26.04 -0.87
N LEU A 494 15.32 -26.86 -1.30
CA LEU A 494 15.10 -28.19 -0.73
C LEU A 494 16.35 -29.06 -0.82
N ALA A 495 17.02 -29.06 -1.98
CA ALA A 495 18.26 -29.79 -2.14
C ALA A 495 19.37 -29.35 -1.16
N ALA A 496 19.40 -28.07 -0.77
CA ALA A 496 20.40 -27.54 0.16
C ALA A 496 20.09 -27.86 1.63
N ILE A 497 18.82 -28.10 1.98
CA ILE A 497 18.36 -28.29 3.38
C ILE A 497 17.98 -29.74 3.72
N SER A 498 17.85 -30.62 2.72
CA SER A 498 17.55 -32.04 2.88
C SER A 498 18.80 -32.91 3.10
N ASP A 499 18.58 -34.18 3.47
CA ASP A 499 19.64 -35.19 3.56
C ASP A 499 20.21 -35.58 2.18
N ASN A 500 21.26 -36.41 2.16
CA ASN A 500 21.98 -36.71 0.91
C ASN A 500 21.10 -37.34 -0.18
N ALA A 501 20.13 -38.20 0.18
CA ALA A 501 19.32 -38.92 -0.81
C ALA A 501 18.23 -38.00 -1.39
N GLU A 502 17.52 -37.27 -0.53
CA GLU A 502 16.55 -36.27 -0.96
C GLU A 502 17.20 -35.10 -1.69
N SER A 503 18.38 -34.67 -1.24
CA SER A 503 19.18 -33.63 -1.88
C SER A 503 19.53 -33.98 -3.33
N ALA A 504 19.95 -35.22 -3.58
CA ALA A 504 20.24 -35.70 -4.93
C ALA A 504 18.98 -35.68 -5.82
N ARG A 505 17.85 -36.16 -5.30
CA ARG A 505 16.56 -36.17 -6.02
C ARG A 505 16.12 -34.77 -6.42
N TRP A 506 16.15 -33.81 -5.49
CA TRP A 506 15.75 -32.44 -5.76
C TRP A 506 16.70 -31.73 -6.73
N ASN A 507 18.01 -31.99 -6.63
CA ASN A 507 19.00 -31.46 -7.57
C ASN A 507 18.81 -32.00 -8.99
N GLU A 508 18.54 -33.29 -9.15
CA GLU A 508 18.27 -33.88 -10.47
C GLU A 508 17.05 -33.22 -11.12
N LEU A 509 15.97 -33.08 -10.35
CA LEU A 509 14.75 -32.44 -10.84
C LEU A 509 14.97 -30.97 -11.21
N ALA A 510 15.72 -30.23 -10.39
CA ALA A 510 16.08 -28.84 -10.68
C ALA A 510 16.92 -28.73 -11.97
N ASN A 511 17.89 -29.63 -12.18
CA ASN A 511 18.70 -29.67 -13.39
C ASN A 511 17.84 -29.93 -14.64
N ARG A 512 16.88 -30.86 -14.55
CA ARG A 512 15.93 -31.15 -15.63
C ARG A 512 15.07 -29.94 -15.99
N ALA A 513 14.49 -29.28 -14.97
CA ALA A 513 13.68 -28.09 -15.17
C ALA A 513 14.48 -26.92 -15.78
N VAL A 514 15.74 -26.72 -15.36
CA VAL A 514 16.64 -25.71 -15.96
C VAL A 514 16.91 -26.02 -17.44
N ALA A 515 17.25 -27.27 -17.76
CA ALA A 515 17.51 -27.67 -19.15
C ALA A 515 16.28 -27.45 -20.06
N SER A 516 15.08 -27.75 -19.55
CA SER A 516 13.82 -27.47 -20.25
C SER A 516 13.53 -25.98 -20.41
N LEU A 517 13.78 -25.17 -19.37
CA LEU A 517 13.65 -23.71 -19.44
C LEU A 517 14.54 -23.13 -20.55
N GLU A 518 15.82 -23.53 -20.59
CA GLU A 518 16.76 -23.07 -21.62
C GLU A 518 16.39 -23.51 -23.03
N LYS A 519 15.83 -24.72 -23.16
CA LYS A 519 15.42 -25.31 -24.44
C LYS A 519 14.16 -24.69 -25.01
N PHE A 520 13.13 -24.50 -24.19
CA PHE A 520 11.78 -24.18 -24.67
C PHE A 520 11.42 -22.68 -24.61
N PHE A 521 12.04 -21.90 -23.73
CA PHE A 521 11.63 -20.50 -23.52
C PHE A 521 12.49 -19.47 -24.26
N TRP A 522 13.73 -19.77 -24.61
CA TRP A 522 14.59 -18.76 -25.24
C TRP A 522 14.19 -18.51 -26.70
N LEU A 523 13.82 -17.27 -27.02
CA LEU A 523 13.44 -16.85 -28.37
C LEU A 523 14.62 -16.14 -29.04
N GLU A 524 15.43 -16.89 -29.79
CA GLU A 524 16.69 -16.40 -30.36
C GLU A 524 16.49 -15.14 -31.22
N GLU A 525 15.50 -15.12 -32.10
CA GLU A 525 15.26 -13.96 -32.99
C GLU A 525 14.72 -12.73 -32.25
N ARG A 526 14.04 -12.93 -31.12
CA ARG A 526 13.49 -11.84 -30.31
C ARG A 526 14.53 -11.30 -29.32
N GLY A 527 15.37 -12.17 -28.76
CA GLY A 527 16.37 -11.83 -27.75
C GLY A 527 15.81 -11.73 -26.32
N TRP A 528 14.70 -12.41 -26.04
CA TRP A 528 14.13 -12.54 -24.69
C TRP A 528 13.51 -13.92 -24.48
N TYR A 529 13.17 -14.23 -23.22
CA TYR A 529 12.45 -15.45 -22.87
C TYR A 529 10.96 -15.27 -23.12
N ALA A 530 10.32 -16.30 -23.67
CA ALA A 530 8.86 -16.39 -23.80
C ALA A 530 8.19 -16.13 -22.45
N ASP A 531 7.09 -15.38 -22.44
CA ASP A 531 6.33 -15.13 -21.20
C ASP A 531 5.70 -16.42 -20.63
N LEU A 532 5.33 -17.31 -21.54
CA LEU A 532 4.50 -18.47 -21.29
C LEU A 532 4.70 -19.49 -22.41
N LEU A 533 4.77 -20.78 -22.06
CA LEU A 533 4.45 -21.85 -23.01
C LEU A 533 2.96 -22.17 -22.88
N MET A 534 2.17 -21.75 -23.87
CA MET A 534 0.72 -21.93 -23.90
C MET A 534 0.40 -23.41 -24.12
N ALA A 535 -0.29 -23.99 -23.15
CA ALA A 535 -0.61 -25.40 -23.13
C ALA A 535 -1.92 -25.63 -22.39
N LYS A 536 -2.82 -26.42 -22.97
CA LYS A 536 -4.04 -26.86 -22.28
C LYS A 536 -3.67 -27.85 -21.16
N ALA A 537 -4.58 -28.05 -20.21
CA ALA A 537 -4.42 -29.07 -19.18
C ALA A 537 -4.03 -30.44 -19.78
N GLY A 538 -2.89 -30.98 -19.33
CA GLY A 538 -2.36 -32.28 -19.77
C GLY A 538 -1.48 -32.25 -21.03
N GLN A 539 -1.34 -31.10 -21.69
CA GLN A 539 -0.43 -30.95 -22.84
C GLN A 539 1.04 -30.82 -22.35
N PRO A 540 1.96 -31.69 -22.79
CA PRO A 540 3.37 -31.61 -22.40
C PRO A 540 4.05 -30.32 -22.85
N ALA A 541 5.06 -29.86 -22.11
CA ALA A 541 5.77 -28.61 -22.43
C ALA A 541 6.43 -28.66 -23.82
N ALA A 542 6.89 -29.82 -24.26
CA ALA A 542 7.50 -30.03 -25.57
C ALA A 542 6.53 -29.80 -26.76
N GLN A 543 5.22 -29.83 -26.52
CA GLN A 543 4.17 -29.60 -27.52
C GLN A 543 3.48 -28.24 -27.34
N ALA A 544 3.91 -27.45 -26.36
CA ALA A 544 3.32 -26.17 -26.05
C ALA A 544 3.76 -25.08 -27.05
N THR A 545 2.95 -24.04 -27.20
CA THR A 545 3.28 -22.91 -28.07
C THR A 545 3.95 -21.81 -27.25
N ALA A 546 5.19 -21.44 -27.58
CA ALA A 546 5.88 -20.34 -26.90
C ALA A 546 5.25 -18.98 -27.28
N SER A 547 4.83 -18.21 -26.28
CA SER A 547 4.34 -16.84 -26.48
C SER A 547 5.51 -15.88 -26.66
N ASP A 548 5.53 -15.15 -27.76
CA ASP A 548 6.56 -14.15 -28.06
C ASP A 548 6.28 -12.77 -27.48
N ALA A 549 5.17 -12.62 -26.73
CA ALA A 549 4.84 -11.41 -26.00
C ALA A 549 5.92 -11.05 -24.98
N LEU A 550 6.51 -9.87 -25.11
CA LEU A 550 7.46 -9.35 -24.12
C LEU A 550 6.69 -8.79 -22.92
N ARG A 551 6.75 -9.51 -21.80
CA ARG A 551 6.20 -9.11 -20.49
C ARG A 551 7.31 -8.98 -19.44
N SER A 552 7.04 -8.27 -18.35
CA SER A 552 8.01 -8.10 -17.25
C SER A 552 8.38 -9.41 -16.54
N ASN A 553 7.60 -10.48 -16.72
CA ASN A 553 7.84 -11.80 -16.13
C ASN A 553 9.17 -12.43 -16.53
N CYS A 554 9.65 -12.16 -17.76
CA CYS A 554 10.94 -12.71 -18.23
C CYS A 554 12.13 -12.24 -17.37
N LEU A 555 11.99 -11.18 -16.59
CA LEU A 555 13.05 -10.69 -15.70
C LEU A 555 13.27 -11.59 -14.48
N PHE A 556 12.31 -12.45 -14.12
CA PHE A 556 12.47 -13.36 -12.97
C PHE A 556 13.52 -14.44 -13.19
N VAL A 557 13.72 -14.92 -14.43
CA VAL A 557 14.79 -15.89 -14.69
C VAL A 557 16.18 -15.26 -14.55
N VAL A 558 16.30 -13.93 -14.65
CA VAL A 558 17.56 -13.19 -14.48
C VAL A 558 17.74 -12.74 -13.03
N SER A 559 16.76 -12.04 -12.47
CA SER A 559 16.82 -11.49 -11.10
C SER A 559 16.93 -12.58 -10.03
N LEU A 560 16.35 -13.76 -10.25
CA LEU A 560 16.48 -14.91 -9.35
C LEU A 560 17.72 -15.77 -9.65
N GLY A 561 18.60 -15.34 -10.57
CA GLY A 561 19.92 -15.93 -10.80
C GLY A 561 19.95 -17.23 -11.59
N LEU A 562 18.89 -17.57 -12.34
CA LEU A 562 18.84 -18.80 -13.13
C LEU A 562 19.57 -18.69 -14.47
N ILE A 563 19.55 -17.50 -15.08
CA ILE A 563 20.17 -17.22 -16.36
C ILE A 563 21.15 -16.05 -16.20
N SER A 564 22.32 -16.18 -16.83
CA SER A 564 23.36 -15.14 -16.84
C SER A 564 23.90 -14.92 -18.26
N GLY A 565 24.94 -14.10 -18.38
CA GLY A 565 25.65 -13.92 -19.65
C GLY A 565 24.87 -13.16 -20.71
N GLU A 566 25.07 -13.52 -21.98
CA GLU A 566 24.54 -12.77 -23.12
C GLU A 566 23.01 -12.77 -23.18
N ARG A 567 22.38 -13.94 -22.94
CA ARG A 567 20.91 -14.07 -22.95
C ARG A 567 20.26 -13.18 -21.88
N ALA A 568 20.83 -13.13 -20.68
CA ALA A 568 20.37 -12.25 -19.62
C ALA A 568 20.46 -10.77 -20.03
N ARG A 569 21.62 -10.35 -20.58
CA ARG A 569 21.81 -8.96 -21.05
C ARG A 569 20.84 -8.56 -22.16
N ARG A 570 20.60 -9.44 -23.13
CA ARG A 570 19.64 -9.20 -24.23
C ARG A 570 18.21 -9.08 -23.72
N CYS A 571 17.81 -9.97 -22.81
CA CYS A 571 16.48 -9.94 -22.19
C CYS A 571 16.25 -8.65 -21.38
N VAL A 572 17.21 -8.26 -20.53
CA VAL A 572 17.13 -7.02 -19.76
C VAL A 572 17.15 -5.78 -20.67
N ALA A 573 17.95 -5.79 -21.73
CA ALA A 573 17.98 -4.69 -22.70
C ALA A 573 16.65 -4.51 -23.42
N ALA A 574 15.96 -5.60 -23.77
CA ALA A 574 14.62 -5.56 -24.36
C ALA A 574 13.59 -5.00 -23.36
N ALA A 575 13.59 -5.50 -22.12
CA ALA A 575 12.70 -4.99 -21.07
C ALA A 575 12.94 -3.49 -20.80
N ARG A 576 14.21 -3.06 -20.72
CA ARG A 576 14.58 -1.64 -20.58
C ARG A 576 14.00 -0.79 -21.69
N ARG A 577 14.08 -1.28 -22.93
CA ARG A 577 13.67 -0.53 -24.13
C ARG A 577 12.15 -0.38 -24.25
N TYR A 578 11.40 -1.45 -23.95
CA TYR A 578 9.99 -1.51 -24.29
C TYR A 578 9.04 -1.44 -23.08
N LEU A 579 9.48 -1.86 -21.90
CA LEU A 579 8.63 -1.99 -20.72
C LEU A 579 8.82 -0.86 -19.71
N VAL A 580 10.04 -0.34 -19.55
CA VAL A 580 10.32 0.70 -18.55
C VAL A 580 9.58 2.00 -18.89
N VAL A 581 8.87 2.53 -17.89
CA VAL A 581 8.37 3.90 -17.84
C VAL A 581 8.82 4.53 -16.50
N PRO A 582 8.79 5.87 -16.33
CA PRO A 582 9.22 6.48 -15.07
C PRO A 582 8.51 5.86 -13.85
N GLY A 583 9.29 5.20 -12.97
CA GLY A 583 8.83 4.58 -11.73
C GLY A 583 8.05 3.26 -11.85
N ALA A 584 7.90 2.67 -13.04
CA ALA A 584 7.12 1.45 -13.24
C ALA A 584 7.52 0.65 -14.50
N MET A 585 6.99 -0.56 -14.62
CA MET A 585 7.15 -1.43 -15.79
C MET A 585 5.80 -1.74 -16.41
N ARG A 586 5.62 -1.48 -17.71
CA ARG A 586 4.49 -2.03 -18.47
C ARG A 586 4.41 -3.53 -18.29
N SER A 587 3.21 -4.06 -18.06
CA SER A 587 2.99 -5.50 -17.98
C SER A 587 3.17 -6.22 -19.32
N LEU A 588 3.02 -5.48 -20.43
CA LEU A 588 3.15 -5.96 -21.81
C LEU A 588 3.78 -4.87 -22.68
N ALA A 589 4.70 -5.23 -23.56
CA ALA A 589 5.31 -4.31 -24.49
C ALA A 589 4.32 -3.87 -25.59
N PRO A 590 4.41 -2.61 -26.09
CA PRO A 590 3.64 -2.15 -27.23
C PRO A 590 4.23 -2.69 -28.56
N LEU A 591 4.22 -4.01 -28.72
CA LEU A 591 4.76 -4.74 -29.88
C LEU A 591 3.71 -5.70 -30.42
N ALA A 592 3.74 -5.93 -31.73
CA ALA A 592 2.97 -7.00 -32.35
C ALA A 592 3.49 -8.38 -31.90
N VAL A 593 2.58 -9.34 -31.75
CA VAL A 593 2.86 -10.72 -31.35
C VAL A 593 2.57 -11.67 -32.51
N SER A 594 3.33 -12.76 -32.61
CA SER A 594 3.07 -13.80 -33.62
C SER A 594 1.96 -14.75 -33.19
N VAL A 595 1.76 -14.92 -31.88
CA VAL A 595 0.65 -15.70 -31.33
C VAL A 595 -0.45 -14.75 -30.83
N PRO A 596 -1.66 -14.77 -31.44
CA PRO A 596 -2.76 -13.90 -31.04
C PRO A 596 -3.15 -14.03 -29.56
N LEU A 597 -3.40 -12.90 -28.89
CA LEU A 597 -3.89 -12.82 -27.51
C LEU A 597 -5.31 -12.20 -27.45
N PRO A 598 -6.36 -12.95 -27.82
CA PRO A 598 -7.72 -12.42 -27.85
C PRO A 598 -8.31 -12.25 -26.45
N VAL A 599 -8.98 -11.12 -26.22
CA VAL A 599 -9.83 -10.87 -25.06
C VAL A 599 -11.28 -10.86 -25.52
N GLN A 600 -12.06 -11.83 -25.07
CA GLN A 600 -13.47 -11.97 -25.43
C GLN A 600 -14.35 -11.31 -24.38
N GLY A 601 -15.28 -10.47 -24.82
CA GLY A 601 -16.30 -9.86 -23.97
C GLY A 601 -17.54 -10.73 -23.80
N ASN A 602 -18.48 -10.24 -23.00
CA ASN A 602 -19.66 -10.98 -22.55
C ASN A 602 -20.61 -11.40 -23.68
N HIS A 603 -20.52 -10.72 -24.84
CA HIS A 603 -21.32 -10.99 -26.02
C HIS A 603 -20.57 -11.81 -27.09
N GLY A 604 -19.42 -12.40 -26.74
CA GLY A 604 -18.58 -13.20 -27.65
C GLY A 604 -17.74 -12.39 -28.62
N GLY A 605 -17.90 -11.06 -28.67
CA GLY A 605 -17.06 -10.16 -29.46
C GLY A 605 -15.66 -9.97 -28.88
N LEU A 606 -14.68 -9.68 -29.74
CA LEU A 606 -13.34 -9.28 -29.33
C LEU A 606 -13.37 -7.87 -28.73
N LEU A 607 -12.74 -7.69 -27.57
CA LEU A 607 -12.55 -6.38 -26.93
C LEU A 607 -11.25 -5.71 -27.37
N ASN A 608 -10.26 -6.48 -27.84
CA ASN A 608 -8.94 -5.98 -28.27
C ASN A 608 -8.60 -6.42 -29.70
N GLN A 609 -7.46 -5.94 -30.22
CA GLN A 609 -6.83 -6.47 -31.43
C GLN A 609 -5.83 -7.57 -31.03
N PRO A 610 -6.09 -8.86 -31.32
CA PRO A 610 -5.29 -9.95 -30.74
C PRO A 610 -3.80 -9.96 -31.13
N LEU A 611 -3.46 -9.47 -32.32
CA LEU A 611 -2.06 -9.37 -32.80
C LEU A 611 -1.35 -8.11 -32.31
N GLU A 612 -2.09 -7.11 -31.82
CA GLU A 612 -1.58 -5.88 -31.20
C GLU A 612 -2.20 -5.71 -29.80
N PRO A 613 -1.93 -6.61 -28.86
CA PRO A 613 -2.71 -6.74 -27.63
C PRO A 613 -2.43 -5.66 -26.57
N TYR A 614 -1.55 -4.69 -26.85
CA TYR A 614 -1.17 -3.66 -25.88
C TYR A 614 -2.31 -2.69 -25.56
N TRP A 615 -2.53 -2.47 -24.27
CA TRP A 615 -3.57 -1.63 -23.72
C TRP A 615 -3.05 -0.84 -22.52
N GLY A 616 -2.57 0.38 -22.75
CA GLY A 616 -1.85 1.19 -21.77
C GLY A 616 -2.70 2.01 -20.80
N HIS A 617 -4.02 2.10 -20.99
CA HIS A 617 -4.91 2.94 -20.18
C HIS A 617 -5.90 2.11 -19.37
N TYR A 618 -5.80 2.18 -18.03
CA TYR A 618 -6.69 1.54 -17.07
C TYR A 618 -7.80 2.52 -16.62
N GLU A 619 -8.81 2.70 -17.46
CA GLU A 619 -9.92 3.63 -17.24
C GLU A 619 -11.21 3.13 -17.91
N GLY A 620 -12.35 3.69 -17.49
CA GLY A 620 -13.67 3.32 -18.01
C GLY A 620 -14.28 2.08 -17.35
N ASP A 621 -15.24 1.48 -18.04
CA ASP A 621 -16.02 0.32 -17.59
C ASP A 621 -15.12 -0.87 -17.17
N GLU A 622 -15.59 -1.62 -16.16
CA GLU A 622 -14.81 -2.70 -15.57
C GLU A 622 -14.46 -3.81 -16.56
N ASP A 623 -15.48 -4.41 -17.16
CA ASP A 623 -15.35 -5.65 -17.92
C ASP A 623 -14.88 -5.38 -19.36
N THR A 624 -15.21 -4.22 -19.92
CA THR A 624 -14.89 -3.90 -21.32
C THR A 624 -13.62 -3.08 -21.51
N ARG A 625 -13.09 -2.45 -20.44
CA ARG A 625 -11.92 -1.56 -20.54
C ARG A 625 -10.86 -1.87 -19.48
N ARG A 626 -11.21 -1.77 -18.18
CA ARG A 626 -10.23 -1.87 -17.09
C ARG A 626 -9.61 -3.25 -16.96
N LYS A 627 -10.42 -4.31 -16.85
CA LYS A 627 -9.94 -5.70 -16.78
C LYS A 627 -9.10 -6.08 -18.01
N PRO A 628 -9.54 -5.81 -19.26
CA PRO A 628 -8.69 -5.96 -20.44
C PRO A 628 -7.32 -5.26 -20.34
N ALA A 629 -7.25 -4.06 -19.77
CA ALA A 629 -6.02 -3.26 -19.63
C ALA A 629 -5.11 -3.68 -18.47
N TYR A 630 -5.66 -4.27 -17.40
CA TYR A 630 -5.03 -4.41 -16.09
C TYR A 630 -3.63 -5.05 -16.15
N HIS A 631 -3.48 -6.08 -17.00
CA HIS A 631 -2.20 -6.75 -17.23
C HIS A 631 -1.79 -6.79 -18.71
N ASN A 632 -2.41 -6.01 -19.60
CA ASN A 632 -2.04 -5.95 -21.02
C ASN A 632 -1.38 -4.63 -21.43
N GLY A 633 -0.83 -3.85 -20.50
CA GLY A 633 -0.08 -2.64 -20.85
C GLY A 633 0.01 -1.63 -19.71
N THR A 634 -0.91 -1.71 -18.74
CA THR A 634 -0.82 -0.96 -17.48
C THR A 634 0.55 -1.17 -16.84
N ALA A 635 1.16 -0.08 -16.39
CA ALA A 635 2.48 -0.13 -15.76
C ALA A 635 2.35 -0.45 -14.26
N TRP A 636 3.13 -1.43 -13.80
CA TRP A 636 3.16 -1.92 -12.43
C TRP A 636 4.45 -1.49 -11.74
N THR A 637 4.34 -0.99 -10.52
CA THR A 637 5.48 -0.51 -9.72
C THR A 637 6.27 -1.65 -9.10
N TRP A 638 5.62 -2.76 -8.71
CA TRP A 638 6.29 -3.84 -7.98
C TRP A 638 7.28 -4.66 -8.83
N THR A 639 7.10 -4.72 -10.15
CA THR A 639 8.07 -5.37 -11.06
C THR A 639 9.24 -4.47 -11.45
N PHE A 640 9.22 -3.18 -11.09
CA PHE A 640 10.29 -2.23 -11.39
C PHE A 640 11.57 -2.48 -10.56
N PRO A 641 11.52 -2.76 -9.24
CA PRO A 641 12.67 -3.25 -8.51
C PRO A 641 13.26 -4.55 -9.09
N VAL A 642 12.42 -5.47 -9.58
CA VAL A 642 12.87 -6.72 -10.23
C VAL A 642 13.67 -6.43 -11.50
N PHE A 643 13.30 -5.40 -12.27
CA PHE A 643 14.11 -4.93 -13.39
C PHE A 643 15.48 -4.41 -12.93
N CYS A 644 15.52 -3.65 -11.83
CA CYS A 644 16.78 -3.13 -11.28
C CYS A 644 17.68 -4.26 -10.78
N GLU A 645 17.11 -5.26 -10.10
CA GLU A 645 17.81 -6.49 -9.69
C GLU A 645 18.34 -7.26 -10.91
N ALA A 646 17.50 -7.47 -11.93
CA ALA A 646 17.90 -8.15 -13.16
C ALA A 646 19.00 -7.40 -13.92
N LEU A 647 18.98 -6.07 -13.91
CA LEU A 647 20.03 -5.22 -14.49
C LEU A 647 21.36 -5.40 -13.76
N ALA A 648 21.36 -5.46 -12.43
CA ALA A 648 22.57 -5.78 -11.68
C ALA A 648 23.06 -7.21 -11.99
N CYS A 649 22.16 -8.20 -11.95
CA CYS A 649 22.49 -9.61 -12.21
C CYS A 649 23.06 -9.86 -13.61
N ALA A 650 22.47 -9.28 -14.66
CA ALA A 650 22.89 -9.53 -16.05
C ALA A 650 24.32 -9.07 -16.37
N TRP A 651 24.87 -8.17 -15.55
CA TRP A 651 26.26 -7.71 -15.61
C TRP A 651 27.07 -8.10 -14.36
N ASN A 652 26.69 -9.19 -13.70
CA ASN A 652 27.39 -9.77 -12.54
C ASN A 652 27.71 -8.74 -11.44
N PHE A 653 26.76 -7.85 -11.16
CA PHE A 653 26.90 -6.79 -10.16
C PHE A 653 28.12 -5.88 -10.37
N SER A 654 28.51 -5.63 -11.64
CA SER A 654 29.55 -4.63 -11.91
C SER A 654 29.18 -3.28 -11.28
N PRO A 655 30.16 -2.48 -10.82
CA PRO A 655 29.89 -1.18 -10.21
C PRO A 655 29.00 -0.27 -11.07
N GLU A 656 29.18 -0.32 -12.40
CA GLU A 656 28.41 0.45 -13.38
C GLU A 656 26.97 -0.04 -13.47
N ALA A 657 26.75 -1.36 -13.45
CA ALA A 657 25.42 -1.94 -13.51
C ALA A 657 24.62 -1.65 -12.23
N VAL A 658 25.27 -1.72 -11.07
CA VAL A 658 24.68 -1.35 -9.77
C VAL A 658 24.37 0.14 -9.74
N ALA A 659 25.27 1.00 -10.22
CA ALA A 659 25.02 2.43 -10.32
C ALA A 659 23.86 2.76 -11.27
N ALA A 660 23.77 2.08 -12.41
CA ALA A 660 22.66 2.23 -13.35
C ALA A 660 21.33 1.77 -12.74
N ALA A 661 21.30 0.61 -12.06
CA ALA A 661 20.12 0.11 -11.36
C ALA A 661 19.66 1.09 -10.27
N ARG A 662 20.59 1.65 -9.49
CA ARG A 662 20.29 2.67 -8.48
C ARG A 662 19.81 3.98 -9.06
N ALA A 663 20.20 4.35 -10.27
CA ALA A 663 19.75 5.58 -10.93
C ALA A 663 18.30 5.49 -11.46
N TYR A 664 17.76 4.27 -11.61
CA TYR A 664 16.35 4.06 -11.93
C TYR A 664 15.43 4.22 -10.71
N LEU A 665 15.95 3.96 -9.52
CA LEU A 665 15.27 4.09 -8.22
C LEU A 665 15.41 5.53 -7.70
#